data_AF-A0A930UB38-F1
#
_entry.id   AF-A0A930UB38-F1
#
_cell.length_a   1.000
_cell.length_b   1.000
_cell.length_c   1.000
_cell.angle_alpha   90.00
_cell.angle_beta   90.00
_cell.angle_gamma   90.00
#
_symmetry.space_group_name_H-M   'P 1'
#
loop_
_entity.id
_entity.type
_entity.pdbx_description
1 polymer ?
#
loop_
_entity_poly.entity_id
_entity_poly.type
_entity_poly.pdbx_seq_one_letter_code
_entity_poly.pdbx_strand_id
1 'polypeptide(L)'
;MATDKNTIKSWFEKDDRPTQAQFWAWIDSIWHKDEKIPITAIDDIENILQPNAKTILISDTYSKSNYEWNVVPGDNLEEGIGKLAHALDLLLLKNSGFLNVFVKSNNLPIHGEIEVRNAGTNTIVFSGGTSFGTLSNELPIGKYDVTIIAPGYDLISTTVVDGSLVDNITQGTTCKNIDINAFDSNVTFNIKPSFAPTINTFTINEGAVSTSNSALRLNIGTVGVVSEISVSRLESMVGTTWLPYTGGDYSYNFPYVDNIQLILFIKVRNVTGQSNTMTASINVVNGLVRSDSAKTYNSIANCIDDILAEYPTGLTKDVTITATDEVVNVNTASLTGMIRYIESWNAGSNYYLHIKGQKKFTIDCQTGGAFRMLKVDNIIFSGINFINVCNYHEYSKPEVLSALYIQSCNNIAIDNCTFDGVYPKNPALEHGRYGIVAIDCNSINVTECAFSKFGLRALDIQFVKVFSLLKTTISNCTIIRDRIGQPAIIELKEVDIIKIEDCVLDGALADTVISGLNVKRVFINRTKLINCPGEIISLFNTKKSEILSIKNCLIKNNLYQVYYPWTKQNVEIDNIEVVEVINCNVKLSPVNGNNMYAKFIRANQRIGTLNSFNNVFEISMPSFTNNVADAGLFEMPVLDALNSNYNIYKDYSTNADAISNNILNVTSTSSIVKLSRSNSLTKLRAAPYLQDINSIVVSTTISLYTNDDESLPLPVITNAGINSLILPKFDIKRFVKTGNGNPGAYYFNGVVGTNQVAIEYAGIYTPTNSNFQETDLNYIVNSAALTLLSVDKYDDYGLYKWTFSSAGSPDIVAIGHDISVALFSNNNSNGTYIANRSYALNIEKI
;
A
#
# COMPACT_ATOMS: atom_id res chain seq x y z
N MET A 1 20.69 -56.54 19.74
CA MET A 1 19.53 -57.32 20.24
C MET A 1 18.85 -56.46 21.26
N ALA A 2 17.52 -56.26 21.15
CA ALA A 2 16.76 -55.56 22.19
C ALA A 2 16.74 -56.40 23.47
N THR A 3 16.75 -55.75 24.63
CA THR A 3 16.64 -56.41 25.93
C THR A 3 15.26 -57.06 26.08
N ASP A 4 15.17 -58.30 26.57
CA ASP A 4 13.88 -58.95 26.81
C ASP A 4 13.00 -58.16 27.80
N LYS A 5 11.71 -58.08 27.50
CA LYS A 5 10.72 -57.30 28.26
C LYS A 5 10.61 -57.73 29.73
N ASN A 6 10.85 -58.99 30.06
CA ASN A 6 10.80 -59.48 31.44
C ASN A 6 12.10 -59.16 32.18
N THR A 7 13.24 -59.17 31.47
CA THR A 7 14.51 -58.67 32.01
C THR A 7 14.41 -57.19 32.34
N ILE A 8 13.82 -56.37 31.46
CA ILE A 8 13.56 -54.94 31.73
C ILE A 8 12.67 -54.76 32.96
N LYS A 9 11.57 -55.50 33.08
CA LYS A 9 10.66 -55.40 34.25
C LYS A 9 11.39 -55.63 35.58
N SER A 10 12.33 -56.58 35.63
CA SER A 10 13.14 -56.84 36.83
C SER A 10 14.09 -55.70 37.24
N TRP A 11 14.24 -54.67 36.40
CA TRP A 11 15.04 -53.47 36.70
C TRP A 11 14.20 -52.30 37.22
N PHE A 12 12.88 -52.43 37.21
CA PHE A 12 11.91 -51.40 37.60
C PHE A 12 10.85 -51.96 38.57
N GLU A 13 11.22 -52.96 39.39
CA GLU A 13 10.38 -53.41 40.49
C GLU A 13 10.31 -52.35 41.61
N LYS A 14 9.37 -52.53 42.53
CA LYS A 14 9.15 -51.54 43.58
C LYS A 14 10.38 -51.46 44.49
N ASP A 15 10.85 -50.23 44.72
CA ASP A 15 12.00 -49.86 45.54
C ASP A 15 13.39 -50.18 44.91
N ASP A 16 13.43 -50.76 43.71
CA ASP A 16 14.66 -50.90 42.92
C ASP A 16 15.07 -49.61 42.18
N ARG A 17 16.37 -49.49 41.87
CA ARG A 17 16.93 -48.39 41.08
C ARG A 17 17.82 -48.95 39.97
N PRO A 18 17.42 -48.84 38.69
CA PRO A 18 18.24 -49.32 37.58
C PRO A 18 19.55 -48.54 37.49
N THR A 19 20.64 -49.23 37.16
CA THR A 19 21.88 -48.56 36.76
C THR A 19 21.71 -47.82 35.44
N GLN A 20 22.59 -46.86 35.16
CA GLN A 20 22.58 -46.11 33.88
C GLN A 20 22.61 -47.02 32.64
N ALA A 21 23.36 -48.13 32.69
CA ALA A 21 23.41 -49.10 31.61
C ALA A 21 22.08 -49.84 31.41
N GLN A 22 21.38 -50.19 32.50
CA GLN A 22 20.05 -50.80 32.44
C GLN A 22 18.99 -49.80 31.96
N PHE A 23 19.10 -48.53 32.34
CA PHE A 23 18.21 -47.47 31.87
C PHE A 23 18.35 -47.23 30.36
N TRP A 24 19.58 -47.14 29.84
CA TRP A 24 19.83 -47.03 28.39
C TRP A 24 19.37 -48.29 27.64
N ALA A 25 19.68 -49.48 28.13
CA ALA A 25 19.24 -50.74 27.54
C ALA A 25 17.72 -50.97 27.58
N TRP A 26 16.96 -50.17 28.33
CA TRP A 26 15.50 -50.07 28.25
C TRP A 26 15.05 -49.10 27.15
N ILE A 27 15.65 -47.90 27.06
CA ILE A 27 15.36 -46.94 25.97
C ILE A 27 15.65 -47.57 24.60
N ASP A 28 16.82 -48.22 24.45
CA ASP A 28 17.24 -48.90 23.21
C ASP A 28 16.43 -50.17 22.88
N SER A 29 15.45 -50.55 23.72
CA SER A 29 14.57 -51.71 23.51
C SER A 29 13.20 -51.37 22.94
N ILE A 30 12.87 -50.08 22.82
CA ILE A 30 11.60 -49.58 22.30
C ILE A 30 11.83 -48.69 21.08
N TRP A 31 10.93 -48.76 20.09
CA TRP A 31 10.97 -47.85 18.93
C TRP A 31 10.35 -46.50 19.30
N HIS A 32 11.06 -45.41 19.04
CA HIS A 32 10.53 -44.06 19.20
C HIS A 32 9.68 -43.63 17.99
N LYS A 33 8.72 -42.72 18.20
CA LYS A 33 7.71 -42.38 17.16
C LYS A 33 8.32 -41.86 15.85
N ASP A 34 9.49 -41.23 15.94
CA ASP A 34 10.17 -40.56 14.83
C ASP A 34 11.20 -41.47 14.13
N GLU A 35 11.34 -42.72 14.60
CA GLU A 35 12.24 -43.73 14.03
C GLU A 35 11.52 -44.56 12.95
N LYS A 36 12.21 -44.78 11.83
CA LYS A 36 11.68 -45.63 10.76
C LYS A 36 11.88 -47.10 11.10
N ILE A 37 10.79 -47.82 11.39
CA ILE A 37 10.80 -49.27 11.59
C ILE A 37 11.23 -49.95 10.27
N PRO A 38 12.34 -50.72 10.24
CA PRO A 38 12.74 -51.47 9.06
C PRO A 38 11.77 -52.62 8.78
N ILE A 39 11.50 -52.92 7.50
CA ILE A 39 10.62 -54.03 7.10
C ILE A 39 11.07 -55.38 7.69
N THR A 40 12.38 -55.57 7.90
CA THR A 40 12.98 -56.78 8.50
C THR A 40 12.75 -56.92 10.01
N ALA A 41 12.13 -55.94 10.66
CA ALA A 41 11.76 -55.97 12.07
C ALA A 41 10.26 -56.27 12.30
N ILE A 42 9.52 -56.58 11.23
CA ILE A 42 8.09 -56.92 11.26
C ILE A 42 7.96 -58.41 10.93
N ASP A 43 7.78 -59.23 11.97
CA ASP A 43 7.48 -60.64 11.80
C ASP A 43 6.15 -60.84 11.04
N ASP A 44 6.05 -61.94 10.30
CA ASP A 44 4.85 -62.37 9.55
C ASP A 44 4.38 -61.44 8.43
N ILE A 45 5.20 -60.43 8.04
CA ILE A 45 4.86 -59.47 6.97
C ILE A 45 4.59 -60.13 5.61
N GLU A 46 5.23 -61.26 5.31
CA GLU A 46 4.97 -62.04 4.09
C GLU A 46 3.55 -62.61 4.07
N ASN A 47 3.00 -63.01 5.21
CA ASN A 47 1.62 -63.51 5.34
C ASN A 47 0.59 -62.38 5.36
N ILE A 48 0.93 -61.23 5.94
CA ILE A 48 0.09 -60.00 5.90
C ILE A 48 -0.03 -59.46 4.47
N LEU A 49 1.01 -59.61 3.65
CA LEU A 49 1.04 -59.18 2.24
C LEU A 49 0.53 -60.23 1.26
N GLN A 50 0.11 -61.43 1.69
CA GLN A 50 -0.58 -62.37 0.80
C GLN A 50 -1.94 -61.78 0.40
N PRO A 51 -2.20 -61.51 -0.90
CA PRO A 51 -3.51 -61.07 -1.31
C PRO A 51 -4.49 -62.24 -1.21
N ASN A 52 -5.74 -61.96 -0.81
CA ASN A 52 -6.88 -62.85 -1.07
C ASN A 52 -7.22 -62.86 -2.58
N ALA A 53 -6.27 -63.36 -3.37
CA ALA A 53 -6.31 -63.40 -4.82
C ALA A 53 -7.31 -64.45 -5.32
N LYS A 54 -8.57 -64.03 -5.49
CA LYS A 54 -9.37 -64.52 -6.63
C LYS A 54 -9.05 -63.69 -7.87
N THR A 55 -7.79 -63.73 -8.28
CA THR A 55 -7.37 -63.25 -9.60
C THR A 55 -7.65 -64.35 -10.61
N ILE A 56 -8.69 -64.19 -11.43
CA ILE A 56 -8.79 -64.96 -12.67
C ILE A 56 -7.70 -64.41 -13.61
N LEU A 57 -6.87 -65.31 -14.10
CA LEU A 57 -5.80 -65.02 -15.05
C LEU A 57 -6.39 -64.48 -16.38
N ILE A 58 -5.98 -63.28 -16.77
CA ILE A 58 -5.71 -62.99 -18.19
C ILE A 58 -4.30 -62.38 -18.24
N SER A 59 -3.41 -63.09 -18.92
CA SER A 59 -1.98 -62.80 -19.03
C SER A 59 -1.66 -61.66 -19.99
N ASP A 60 -0.47 -61.08 -19.82
CA ASP A 60 0.16 -60.09 -20.69
C ASP A 60 -0.06 -60.34 -22.18
N THR A 61 -0.82 -59.47 -22.84
CA THR A 61 -0.57 -59.05 -24.22
C THR A 61 -1.17 -57.67 -24.42
N TYR A 62 -0.37 -56.61 -24.29
CA TYR A 62 -0.26 -55.51 -25.26
C TYR A 62 0.84 -54.54 -24.81
N SER A 63 1.98 -54.64 -25.50
CA SER A 63 3.17 -53.82 -25.29
C SER A 63 2.96 -52.35 -25.61
N LYS A 64 3.75 -51.48 -24.97
CA LYS A 64 4.00 -50.11 -25.43
C LYS A 64 4.33 -50.09 -26.93
N SER A 65 3.59 -49.31 -27.71
CA SER A 65 4.01 -48.85 -29.04
C SER A 65 3.55 -47.41 -29.24
N ASN A 66 4.51 -46.52 -29.52
CA ASN A 66 4.27 -45.09 -29.67
C ASN A 66 3.31 -44.78 -30.83
N TYR A 67 2.43 -43.80 -30.64
CA TYR A 67 1.85 -43.03 -31.72
C TYR A 67 2.06 -41.54 -31.41
N GLU A 68 3.12 -40.97 -31.99
CA GLU A 68 3.28 -39.52 -32.06
C GLU A 68 2.32 -38.97 -33.11
N TRP A 69 1.53 -37.97 -32.76
CA TRP A 69 0.72 -37.22 -33.73
C TRP A 69 1.61 -36.22 -34.46
N ASN A 70 2.15 -36.62 -35.61
CA ASN A 70 2.74 -35.69 -36.58
C ASN A 70 1.63 -34.90 -37.27
N VAL A 71 1.51 -33.61 -36.94
CA VAL A 71 0.62 -32.68 -37.65
C VAL A 71 1.20 -32.38 -39.03
N VAL A 72 0.49 -32.79 -40.08
CA VAL A 72 0.75 -32.34 -41.46
C VAL A 72 -0.09 -31.08 -41.72
N PRO A 73 0.50 -29.97 -42.20
CA PRO A 73 -0.22 -28.69 -42.28
C PRO A 73 -1.14 -28.62 -43.50
N GLY A 74 -2.42 -28.35 -43.27
CA GLY A 74 -3.44 -28.12 -44.29
C GLY A 74 -4.83 -27.87 -43.68
N ASP A 75 -5.24 -26.61 -43.71
CA ASP A 75 -6.60 -26.07 -43.54
C ASP A 75 -7.40 -26.33 -42.23
N ASN A 76 -7.64 -25.21 -41.52
CA ASN A 76 -8.77 -24.91 -40.63
C ASN A 76 -9.04 -25.82 -39.41
N LEU A 77 -8.29 -25.59 -38.33
CA LEU A 77 -8.56 -26.13 -36.99
C LEU A 77 -9.32 -25.14 -36.07
N GLU A 78 -10.10 -24.22 -36.65
CA GLU A 78 -10.64 -23.04 -35.96
C GLU A 78 -12.06 -23.21 -35.36
N GLU A 79 -12.73 -24.36 -35.50
CA GLU A 79 -14.08 -24.62 -34.93
C GLU A 79 -14.18 -25.75 -33.88
N GLY A 80 -13.10 -26.48 -33.59
CA GLY A 80 -13.17 -27.71 -32.76
C GLY A 80 -12.58 -27.65 -31.34
N ILE A 81 -11.60 -26.77 -31.10
CA ILE A 81 -10.71 -26.89 -29.92
C ILE A 81 -11.43 -26.48 -28.60
N GLY A 82 -12.52 -25.71 -28.69
CA GLY A 82 -13.31 -25.24 -27.54
C GLY A 82 -14.28 -26.26 -26.91
N LYS A 83 -14.39 -27.50 -27.41
CA LYS A 83 -15.37 -28.50 -26.92
C LYS A 83 -14.82 -29.86 -26.50
N LEU A 84 -13.52 -30.13 -26.67
CA LEU A 84 -12.94 -31.48 -26.45
C LEU A 84 -12.01 -31.62 -25.23
N ALA A 85 -11.66 -30.51 -24.55
CA ALA A 85 -10.81 -30.55 -23.34
C ALA A 85 -11.53 -31.01 -22.05
N HIS A 86 -12.84 -31.29 -22.13
CA HIS A 86 -13.66 -31.83 -21.02
C HIS A 86 -14.35 -33.16 -21.40
N ALA A 87 -13.88 -33.84 -22.45
CA ALA A 87 -14.38 -35.15 -22.84
C ALA A 87 -13.61 -36.29 -22.14
N LEU A 88 -14.38 -37.24 -21.63
CA LEU A 88 -14.01 -38.49 -20.97
C LEU A 88 -12.84 -39.23 -21.66
N ASP A 89 -12.07 -40.01 -20.87
CA ASP A 89 -11.28 -41.16 -21.35
C ASP A 89 -12.20 -42.24 -21.96
N LEU A 90 -12.69 -41.99 -23.18
CA LEU A 90 -13.59 -42.89 -23.89
C LEU A 90 -12.77 -43.99 -24.59
N LEU A 91 -12.39 -45.02 -23.82
CA LEU A 91 -11.59 -46.14 -24.31
C LEU A 91 -12.41 -47.04 -25.28
N LEU A 92 -12.50 -46.64 -26.54
CA LEU A 92 -13.23 -47.33 -27.62
C LEU A 92 -12.55 -48.64 -28.05
N LEU A 93 -12.71 -49.69 -27.25
CA LEU A 93 -12.29 -51.06 -27.56
C LEU A 93 -13.16 -51.71 -28.65
N LYS A 94 -12.94 -51.33 -29.92
CA LYS A 94 -13.45 -52.07 -31.08
C LYS A 94 -12.72 -53.42 -31.24
N ASN A 95 -13.03 -54.42 -30.42
CA ASN A 95 -12.81 -55.83 -30.82
C ASN A 95 -13.58 -56.92 -30.04
N SER A 96 -14.82 -56.65 -29.62
CA SER A 96 -15.81 -57.72 -29.37
C SER A 96 -17.18 -57.11 -29.08
N GLY A 97 -18.10 -57.05 -30.06
CA GLY A 97 -19.58 -56.97 -29.93
C GLY A 97 -20.30 -55.99 -28.98
N PHE A 98 -19.60 -55.28 -28.10
CA PHE A 98 -20.11 -54.64 -26.89
C PHE A 98 -19.47 -53.26 -26.76
N LEU A 99 -20.28 -52.22 -26.64
CA LEU A 99 -19.82 -50.86 -26.35
C LEU A 99 -20.07 -50.57 -24.86
N ASN A 100 -19.06 -50.78 -24.01
CA ASN A 100 -19.12 -50.37 -22.62
C ASN A 100 -18.64 -48.92 -22.49
N VAL A 101 -19.56 -47.99 -22.26
CA VAL A 101 -19.22 -46.59 -21.93
C VAL A 101 -18.92 -46.51 -20.44
N PHE A 102 -17.66 -46.24 -20.08
CA PHE A 102 -17.25 -45.99 -18.70
C PHE A 102 -17.09 -44.49 -18.46
N VAL A 103 -17.94 -43.91 -17.63
CA VAL A 103 -17.78 -42.54 -17.13
C VAL A 103 -17.27 -42.61 -15.69
N LYS A 104 -16.12 -41.98 -15.43
CA LYS A 104 -15.47 -41.96 -14.11
C LYS A 104 -15.16 -40.51 -13.71
N SER A 105 -15.86 -39.99 -12.72
CA SER A 105 -15.50 -38.71 -12.09
C SER A 105 -14.81 -38.92 -10.74
N ASN A 106 -13.65 -38.30 -10.57
CA ASN A 106 -12.97 -38.25 -9.28
C ASN A 106 -13.40 -36.94 -8.58
N ASN A 107 -14.45 -37.02 -7.75
CA ASN A 107 -14.90 -35.96 -6.83
C ASN A 107 -15.33 -34.61 -7.45
N LEU A 108 -15.77 -34.57 -8.71
CA LEU A 108 -16.43 -33.40 -9.30
C LEU A 108 -17.90 -33.72 -9.65
N PRO A 109 -18.85 -32.77 -9.49
CA PRO A 109 -20.22 -32.93 -9.98
C PRO A 109 -20.21 -33.02 -11.52
N ILE A 110 -20.85 -34.05 -12.07
CA ILE A 110 -21.08 -34.11 -13.51
C ILE A 110 -22.37 -33.33 -13.79
N HIS A 111 -22.26 -32.27 -14.59
CA HIS A 111 -23.40 -31.55 -15.16
C HIS A 111 -23.30 -31.64 -16.69
N GLY A 112 -23.99 -32.60 -17.29
CA GLY A 112 -24.03 -32.79 -18.74
C GLY A 112 -24.95 -33.94 -19.15
N GLU A 113 -25.60 -33.80 -20.31
CA GLU A 113 -26.31 -34.88 -20.97
C GLU A 113 -25.29 -35.91 -21.51
N ILE A 114 -25.60 -37.20 -21.38
CA ILE A 114 -24.76 -38.28 -21.93
C ILE A 114 -25.46 -38.83 -23.17
N GLU A 115 -25.00 -38.40 -24.34
CA GLU A 115 -25.56 -38.80 -25.62
C GLU A 115 -25.03 -40.18 -26.06
N VAL A 116 -25.91 -41.19 -26.17
CA VAL A 116 -25.54 -42.56 -26.54
C VAL A 116 -26.07 -42.89 -27.94
N ARG A 117 -25.27 -42.65 -28.99
CA ARG A 117 -25.65 -42.98 -30.36
C ARG A 117 -25.24 -44.40 -30.78
N ASN A 118 -26.26 -45.20 -31.13
CA ASN A 118 -26.20 -46.50 -31.83
C ASN A 118 -25.78 -47.72 -30.96
N ALA A 119 -26.77 -48.53 -30.56
CA ALA A 119 -26.63 -49.62 -29.60
C ALA A 119 -26.54 -51.01 -30.26
N GLY A 120 -25.55 -51.81 -29.85
CA GLY A 120 -25.45 -53.24 -30.19
C GLY A 120 -25.95 -54.18 -29.07
N THR A 121 -25.90 -53.75 -27.81
CA THR A 121 -26.37 -54.48 -26.62
C THR A 121 -26.65 -53.53 -25.45
N ASN A 122 -27.58 -53.91 -24.56
CA ASN A 122 -28.29 -52.98 -23.69
C ASN A 122 -27.74 -52.93 -22.25
N THR A 123 -26.57 -52.32 -22.03
CA THR A 123 -26.04 -52.11 -20.68
C THR A 123 -25.36 -50.75 -20.53
N ILE A 124 -25.72 -50.00 -19.48
CA ILE A 124 -25.14 -48.68 -19.16
C ILE A 124 -24.63 -48.70 -17.71
N VAL A 125 -23.41 -48.22 -17.47
CA VAL A 125 -22.75 -48.23 -16.16
C VAL A 125 -22.35 -46.82 -15.74
N PHE A 126 -22.82 -46.38 -14.57
CA PHE A 126 -22.47 -45.08 -13.99
C PHE A 126 -21.53 -45.27 -12.79
N SER A 127 -20.40 -44.55 -12.76
CA SER A 127 -19.46 -44.56 -11.63
C SER A 127 -18.96 -43.17 -11.25
N GLY A 128 -19.37 -42.71 -10.06
CA GLY A 128 -18.93 -41.44 -9.46
C GLY A 128 -19.78 -40.22 -9.82
N GLY A 129 -19.92 -39.28 -8.87
CA GLY A 129 -20.64 -38.02 -9.03
C GLY A 129 -21.79 -37.84 -8.05
N THR A 130 -22.06 -36.58 -7.68
CA THR A 130 -23.02 -36.20 -6.63
C THR A 130 -24.32 -35.58 -7.18
N SER A 131 -24.58 -35.75 -8.47
CA SER A 131 -25.60 -35.00 -9.22
C SER A 131 -26.40 -35.90 -10.16
N PHE A 132 -27.67 -35.53 -10.35
CA PHE A 132 -28.62 -36.23 -11.21
C PHE A 132 -28.16 -36.22 -12.68
N GLY A 133 -27.90 -37.41 -13.23
CA GLY A 133 -27.78 -37.59 -14.68
C GLY A 133 -29.17 -37.81 -15.29
N THR A 134 -29.52 -37.01 -16.28
CA THR A 134 -30.64 -37.28 -17.18
C THR A 134 -30.08 -37.98 -18.43
N LEU A 135 -30.56 -39.18 -18.73
CA LEU A 135 -30.39 -39.77 -20.05
C LEU A 135 -31.45 -39.16 -20.97
N SER A 136 -31.03 -38.29 -21.89
CA SER A 136 -31.86 -37.63 -22.89
C SER A 136 -31.34 -37.93 -24.31
N ASN A 137 -32.26 -37.91 -25.27
CA ASN A 137 -32.15 -38.23 -26.70
C ASN A 137 -32.06 -39.72 -27.08
N GLU A 138 -33.08 -40.17 -27.86
CA GLU A 138 -33.09 -41.33 -28.76
C GLU A 138 -32.43 -42.65 -28.29
N LEU A 139 -32.64 -43.04 -27.02
CA LEU A 139 -32.47 -44.47 -26.66
C LEU A 139 -33.49 -45.31 -27.44
N PRO A 140 -33.06 -46.34 -28.21
CA PRO A 140 -33.99 -47.23 -28.90
C PRO A 140 -34.94 -47.92 -27.92
N ILE A 141 -36.22 -48.07 -28.31
CA ILE A 141 -37.22 -48.81 -27.53
C ILE A 141 -36.69 -50.22 -27.23
N GLY A 142 -36.59 -50.59 -25.95
CA GLY A 142 -35.96 -51.84 -25.53
C GLY A 142 -35.71 -51.96 -24.02
N LYS A 143 -35.19 -53.13 -23.62
CA LYS A 143 -34.86 -53.47 -22.24
C LYS A 143 -33.40 -53.22 -21.93
N TYR A 144 -33.12 -52.39 -20.92
CA TYR A 144 -31.77 -52.04 -20.50
C TYR A 144 -31.46 -52.55 -19.09
N ASP A 145 -30.26 -53.11 -18.91
CA ASP A 145 -29.68 -53.37 -17.60
C ASP A 145 -28.79 -52.17 -17.21
N VAL A 146 -29.01 -51.58 -16.03
CA VAL A 146 -28.27 -50.42 -15.53
C VAL A 146 -27.62 -50.76 -14.19
N THR A 147 -26.30 -50.67 -14.12
CA THR A 147 -25.54 -50.88 -12.89
C THR A 147 -25.02 -49.53 -12.37
N ILE A 148 -25.39 -49.19 -11.13
CA ILE A 148 -24.97 -47.94 -10.48
C ILE A 148 -23.95 -48.29 -9.39
N ILE A 149 -22.74 -47.74 -9.52
CA ILE A 149 -21.68 -47.88 -8.52
C ILE A 149 -21.42 -46.50 -7.90
N ALA A 150 -22.13 -46.20 -6.81
CA ALA A 150 -22.05 -44.94 -6.07
C ALA A 150 -21.59 -45.17 -4.62
N PRO A 151 -20.26 -45.20 -4.36
CA PRO A 151 -19.72 -45.39 -3.01
C PRO A 151 -20.19 -44.27 -2.06
N GLY A 152 -20.76 -44.65 -0.91
CA GLY A 152 -21.27 -43.70 0.10
C GLY A 152 -22.67 -43.14 -0.17
N TYR A 153 -23.34 -43.57 -1.25
CA TYR A 153 -24.72 -43.23 -1.56
C TYR A 153 -25.62 -44.48 -1.64
N ASP A 154 -26.87 -44.33 -1.17
CA ASP A 154 -27.97 -45.24 -1.41
C ASP A 154 -28.82 -44.72 -2.57
N LEU A 155 -29.30 -45.63 -3.43
CA LEU A 155 -30.37 -45.29 -4.36
C LEU A 155 -31.70 -45.24 -3.61
N ILE A 156 -32.45 -44.15 -3.75
CA ILE A 156 -33.77 -43.95 -3.16
C ILE A 156 -34.84 -44.51 -4.10
N SER A 157 -34.78 -44.12 -5.37
CA SER A 157 -35.72 -44.56 -6.41
C SER A 157 -35.20 -44.27 -7.82
N THR A 158 -35.70 -45.04 -8.77
CA THR A 158 -35.56 -44.77 -10.21
C THR A 158 -36.91 -44.33 -10.77
N THR A 159 -36.93 -43.25 -11.54
CA THR A 159 -38.15 -42.79 -12.23
C THR A 159 -37.87 -42.71 -13.72
N VAL A 160 -38.54 -43.59 -14.48
CA VAL A 160 -38.70 -43.44 -15.94
C VAL A 160 -39.93 -42.56 -16.14
N VAL A 161 -39.85 -41.58 -17.05
CA VAL A 161 -40.90 -40.55 -17.20
C VAL A 161 -42.25 -41.09 -17.74
N ASP A 162 -42.34 -42.37 -18.10
CA ASP A 162 -43.58 -43.04 -18.57
C ASP A 162 -44.31 -43.89 -17.49
N GLY A 163 -44.16 -43.51 -16.21
CA GLY A 163 -45.15 -43.82 -15.16
C GLY A 163 -45.07 -45.18 -14.46
N SER A 164 -44.09 -46.05 -14.75
CA SER A 164 -43.85 -47.26 -13.96
C SER A 164 -42.80 -47.03 -12.85
N LEU A 165 -43.21 -47.26 -11.60
CA LEU A 165 -42.31 -47.34 -10.45
C LEU A 165 -41.60 -48.71 -10.45
N VAL A 166 -40.30 -48.70 -10.18
CA VAL A 166 -39.51 -49.91 -9.88
C VAL A 166 -38.91 -49.75 -8.49
N ASP A 167 -38.97 -50.84 -7.70
CA ASP A 167 -38.80 -50.86 -6.24
C ASP A 167 -37.45 -50.35 -5.70
N ASN A 168 -37.41 -50.09 -4.38
CA ASN A 168 -36.22 -49.64 -3.64
C ASN A 168 -34.98 -50.53 -3.89
N ILE A 169 -33.91 -49.95 -4.45
CA ILE A 169 -32.69 -50.66 -4.84
C ILE A 169 -31.54 -50.30 -3.89
N THR A 170 -30.83 -51.30 -3.36
CA THR A 170 -29.71 -51.08 -2.44
C THR A 170 -28.35 -50.98 -3.16
N GLN A 171 -27.35 -50.39 -2.51
CA GLN A 171 -26.00 -50.19 -3.04
C GLN A 171 -25.39 -51.49 -3.62
N GLY A 172 -24.84 -51.41 -4.83
CA GLY A 172 -24.21 -52.55 -5.53
C GLY A 172 -25.17 -53.45 -6.33
N THR A 173 -26.46 -53.16 -6.36
CA THR A 173 -27.44 -53.92 -7.15
C THR A 173 -27.47 -53.44 -8.60
N THR A 174 -27.63 -54.36 -9.57
CA THR A 174 -27.91 -54.01 -10.97
C THR A 174 -29.43 -53.95 -11.18
N CYS A 175 -29.93 -52.82 -11.67
CA CYS A 175 -31.31 -52.68 -12.13
C CYS A 175 -31.43 -53.47 -13.44
N LYS A 176 -32.28 -54.51 -13.49
CA LYS A 176 -32.44 -55.33 -14.70
C LYS A 176 -33.79 -55.11 -15.37
N ASN A 177 -33.80 -55.13 -16.69
CA ASN A 177 -35.00 -54.95 -17.53
C ASN A 177 -35.73 -53.61 -17.31
N ILE A 178 -35.02 -52.47 -17.33
CA ILE A 178 -35.69 -51.17 -17.48
C ILE A 178 -36.27 -51.11 -18.90
N ASP A 179 -37.60 -51.20 -19.01
CA ASP A 179 -38.34 -51.07 -20.28
C ASP A 179 -38.48 -49.59 -20.65
N ILE A 180 -37.86 -49.18 -21.76
CA ILE A 180 -38.05 -47.87 -22.37
C ILE A 180 -39.07 -48.02 -23.50
N ASN A 181 -40.30 -47.55 -23.27
CA ASN A 181 -41.45 -47.80 -24.15
C ASN A 181 -41.73 -46.70 -25.18
N ALA A 182 -41.10 -45.53 -25.05
CA ALA A 182 -41.26 -44.39 -25.95
C ALA A 182 -39.91 -43.70 -26.25
N PHE A 183 -39.78 -43.17 -27.46
CA PHE A 183 -38.70 -42.24 -27.80
C PHE A 183 -38.75 -41.01 -26.87
N ASP A 184 -37.58 -40.46 -26.54
CA ASP A 184 -37.37 -39.32 -25.61
C ASP A 184 -37.81 -39.55 -24.14
N SER A 185 -37.80 -40.80 -23.68
CA SER A 185 -38.00 -41.13 -22.27
C SER A 185 -36.77 -40.79 -21.41
N ASN A 186 -36.87 -39.81 -20.53
CA ASN A 186 -35.85 -39.53 -19.52
C ASN A 186 -35.88 -40.57 -18.38
N VAL A 187 -34.70 -41.01 -17.92
CA VAL A 187 -34.53 -41.83 -16.71
C VAL A 187 -33.78 -41.04 -15.65
N THR A 188 -34.41 -40.87 -14.48
CA THR A 188 -33.85 -40.11 -13.35
C THR A 188 -33.53 -41.03 -12.17
N PHE A 189 -32.34 -40.89 -11.62
CA PHE A 189 -31.84 -41.64 -10.47
C PHE A 189 -31.79 -40.76 -9.22
N ASN A 190 -32.65 -41.03 -8.23
CA ASN A 190 -32.65 -40.31 -6.96
C ASN A 190 -31.70 -41.01 -5.98
N ILE A 191 -30.61 -40.35 -5.58
CA ILE A 191 -29.66 -40.87 -4.58
C ILE A 191 -29.64 -40.02 -3.30
N LYS A 192 -29.38 -40.66 -2.15
CA LYS A 192 -29.09 -40.01 -0.86
C LYS A 192 -27.75 -40.51 -0.33
N PRO A 193 -27.05 -39.78 0.55
CA PRO A 193 -25.97 -40.35 1.34
C PRO A 193 -26.44 -41.57 2.13
N SER A 194 -25.62 -42.63 2.20
CA SER A 194 -25.92 -43.85 2.97
C SER A 194 -25.75 -43.67 4.48
N PHE A 195 -24.89 -42.73 4.90
CA PHE A 195 -24.54 -42.52 6.31
C PHE A 195 -24.03 -41.09 6.55
N ALA A 196 -24.04 -40.68 7.82
CA ALA A 196 -23.52 -39.39 8.26
C ALA A 196 -22.00 -39.33 8.05
N PRO A 197 -21.44 -38.22 7.55
CA PRO A 197 -20.03 -38.15 7.20
C PRO A 197 -19.16 -38.23 8.45
N THR A 198 -17.99 -38.86 8.33
CA THR A 198 -16.96 -38.86 9.36
C THR A 198 -15.73 -38.12 8.87
N ILE A 199 -15.03 -37.44 9.78
CA ILE A 199 -13.75 -36.78 9.50
C ILE A 199 -12.66 -37.74 9.93
N ASN A 200 -11.72 -38.06 9.03
CA ASN A 200 -10.58 -38.94 9.34
C ASN A 200 -9.29 -38.14 9.60
N THR A 201 -9.17 -36.95 9.02
CA THR A 201 -8.01 -36.06 9.12
C THR A 201 -8.47 -34.61 9.04
N PHE A 202 -7.86 -33.77 9.86
CA PHE A 202 -8.02 -32.32 9.79
C PHE A 202 -6.67 -31.67 10.10
N THR A 203 -6.16 -30.90 9.15
CA THR A 203 -4.95 -30.09 9.33
C THR A 203 -5.19 -28.68 8.81
N ILE A 204 -4.44 -27.72 9.35
CA ILE A 204 -4.41 -26.33 8.90
C ILE A 204 -3.13 -26.13 8.09
N ASN A 205 -3.23 -25.48 6.92
CA ASN A 205 -2.12 -25.18 6.03
C ASN A 205 -1.21 -26.41 5.79
N GLU A 206 -1.80 -27.53 5.40
CA GLU A 206 -1.14 -28.81 5.11
C GLU A 206 -0.34 -29.40 6.30
N GLY A 207 -0.70 -29.00 7.52
CA GLY A 207 -0.03 -29.44 8.75
C GLY A 207 1.15 -28.55 9.15
N ALA A 208 1.24 -27.33 8.61
CA ALA A 208 2.25 -26.35 9.02
C ALA A 208 2.20 -26.09 10.54
N VAL A 209 3.39 -26.05 11.16
CA VAL A 209 3.54 -25.79 12.60
C VAL A 209 3.11 -24.36 12.98
N SER A 210 3.26 -23.41 12.06
CA SER A 210 2.94 -22.00 12.28
C SER A 210 2.49 -21.26 11.01
N THR A 211 1.82 -20.13 11.17
CA THR A 211 1.32 -19.25 10.10
C THR A 211 1.43 -17.76 10.45
N SER A 212 1.72 -16.93 9.46
CA SER A 212 1.59 -15.46 9.46
C SER A 212 0.45 -14.96 8.56
N ASN A 213 -0.40 -15.88 8.07
CA ASN A 213 -1.54 -15.58 7.19
C ASN A 213 -2.88 -15.79 7.94
N SER A 214 -3.80 -14.82 7.80
CA SER A 214 -5.16 -14.84 8.36
C SER A 214 -6.13 -15.69 7.52
N ALA A 215 -5.81 -15.94 6.25
CA ALA A 215 -6.50 -16.89 5.39
C ALA A 215 -5.88 -18.27 5.55
N LEU A 216 -6.65 -19.20 6.13
CA LEU A 216 -6.21 -20.56 6.41
C LEU A 216 -6.80 -21.55 5.42
N ARG A 217 -5.95 -22.42 4.89
CA ARG A 217 -6.35 -23.61 4.14
C ARG A 217 -6.70 -24.70 5.16
N LEU A 218 -7.96 -25.08 5.24
CA LEU A 218 -8.42 -26.21 6.05
C LEU A 218 -8.41 -27.46 5.15
N ASN A 219 -7.43 -28.33 5.35
CA ASN A 219 -7.33 -29.60 4.64
C ASN A 219 -8.09 -30.65 5.47
N ILE A 220 -9.16 -31.21 4.89
CA ILE A 220 -10.12 -32.05 5.60
C ILE A 220 -10.32 -33.35 4.81
N GLY A 221 -9.90 -34.47 5.39
CA GLY A 221 -10.22 -35.79 4.86
C GLY A 221 -11.50 -36.34 5.49
N THR A 222 -12.44 -36.79 4.66
CA THR A 222 -13.74 -37.30 5.10
C THR A 222 -14.07 -38.66 4.48
N VAL A 223 -14.84 -39.47 5.22
CA VAL A 223 -15.46 -40.70 4.71
C VAL A 223 -16.97 -40.53 4.71
N GLY A 224 -17.59 -40.81 3.58
CA GLY A 224 -19.00 -40.48 3.32
C GLY A 224 -19.20 -39.10 2.70
N VAL A 225 -20.45 -38.77 2.39
CA VAL A 225 -20.82 -37.57 1.64
C VAL A 225 -20.93 -36.37 2.58
N VAL A 226 -20.34 -35.24 2.20
CA VAL A 226 -20.51 -33.97 2.90
C VAL A 226 -21.29 -33.01 2.01
N SER A 227 -22.33 -32.35 2.55
CA SER A 227 -23.02 -31.23 1.90
C SER A 227 -22.65 -29.89 2.52
N GLU A 228 -22.36 -29.85 3.82
CA GLU A 228 -22.06 -28.63 4.56
C GLU A 228 -20.97 -28.84 5.60
N ILE A 229 -20.24 -27.76 5.88
CA ILE A 229 -19.22 -27.63 6.92
C ILE A 229 -19.61 -26.54 7.91
N SER A 230 -19.26 -26.74 9.17
CA SER A 230 -19.27 -25.73 10.22
C SER A 230 -17.87 -25.63 10.85
N VAL A 231 -17.40 -24.41 11.09
CA VAL A 231 -16.09 -24.09 11.68
C VAL A 231 -16.29 -23.18 12.89
N SER A 232 -15.58 -23.46 13.98
CA SER A 232 -15.69 -22.78 15.27
C SER A 232 -14.33 -22.57 15.92
N ARG A 233 -14.28 -21.64 16.87
CA ARG A 233 -13.18 -21.48 17.85
C ARG A 233 -13.53 -22.03 19.23
N LEU A 234 -14.76 -22.53 19.40
CA LEU A 234 -15.28 -23.18 20.59
C LEU A 234 -15.64 -24.63 20.27
N GLU A 235 -15.13 -25.57 21.07
CA GLU A 235 -15.36 -27.02 20.93
C GLU A 235 -16.84 -27.41 20.90
N SER A 236 -17.68 -26.64 21.61
CA SER A 236 -19.12 -26.83 21.68
C SER A 236 -19.86 -26.60 20.36
N MET A 237 -19.23 -25.94 19.38
CA MET A 237 -19.83 -25.51 18.10
C MET A 237 -21.14 -24.68 18.27
N VAL A 238 -21.37 -24.08 19.44
CA VAL A 238 -22.60 -23.30 19.70
C VAL A 238 -22.55 -21.98 18.93
N GLY A 239 -23.62 -21.66 18.22
CA GLY A 239 -23.75 -20.42 17.44
C GLY A 239 -23.09 -20.44 16.06
N THR A 240 -22.49 -21.55 15.64
CA THR A 240 -21.90 -21.66 14.29
C THR A 240 -22.95 -21.73 13.20
N THR A 241 -22.71 -21.09 12.06
CA THR A 241 -23.45 -21.33 10.82
C THR A 241 -22.90 -22.57 10.09
N TRP A 242 -23.77 -23.19 9.29
CA TRP A 242 -23.38 -24.23 8.35
C TRP A 242 -23.28 -23.60 6.96
N LEU A 243 -22.21 -23.93 6.24
CA LEU A 243 -21.88 -23.37 4.94
C LEU A 243 -21.73 -24.50 3.92
N PRO A 244 -22.11 -24.30 2.64
CA PRO A 244 -21.96 -25.33 1.60
C PRO A 244 -20.51 -25.80 1.49
N TYR A 245 -20.32 -27.11 1.38
CA TYR A 245 -19.00 -27.72 1.18
C TYR A 245 -18.86 -28.20 -0.26
N THR A 246 -17.92 -27.63 -0.99
CA THR A 246 -17.71 -27.87 -2.43
C THR A 246 -16.69 -28.97 -2.73
N GLY A 247 -16.15 -29.64 -1.71
CA GLY A 247 -15.01 -30.54 -1.83
C GLY A 247 -13.67 -29.81 -1.89
N GLY A 248 -12.60 -30.52 -1.54
CA GLY A 248 -11.25 -29.95 -1.46
C GLY A 248 -11.04 -29.01 -0.27
N ASP A 249 -9.96 -28.24 -0.33
CA ASP A 249 -9.52 -27.44 0.82
C ASP A 249 -10.40 -26.22 1.05
N TYR A 250 -10.90 -26.10 2.27
CA TYR A 250 -11.82 -25.05 2.65
C TYR A 250 -11.06 -23.83 3.18
N SER A 251 -11.35 -22.62 2.68
CA SER A 251 -10.69 -21.40 3.15
C SER A 251 -11.42 -20.81 4.36
N TYR A 252 -10.70 -20.62 5.48
CA TYR A 252 -11.23 -20.00 6.69
C TYR A 252 -10.41 -18.74 7.04
N ASN A 253 -11.08 -17.59 7.04
CA ASN A 253 -10.49 -16.32 7.47
C ASN A 253 -10.75 -16.11 8.96
N PHE A 254 -9.71 -15.81 9.74
CA PHE A 254 -9.84 -15.45 11.15
C PHE A 254 -9.31 -14.03 11.43
N PRO A 255 -9.96 -13.25 12.32
CA PRO A 255 -9.33 -12.07 12.88
C PRO A 255 -8.19 -12.51 13.80
N TYR A 256 -7.01 -11.91 13.61
CA TYR A 256 -5.90 -12.06 14.56
C TYR A 256 -6.36 -11.71 15.97
N VAL A 257 -6.01 -12.56 16.93
CA VAL A 257 -6.24 -12.35 18.36
C VAL A 257 -5.05 -12.91 19.13
N ASP A 258 -4.93 -12.47 20.36
CA ASP A 258 -3.68 -12.36 21.11
C ASP A 258 -3.04 -13.69 21.55
N ASN A 259 -3.62 -14.83 21.19
CA ASN A 259 -3.11 -16.15 21.58
C ASN A 259 -2.01 -16.66 20.64
N ILE A 260 -0.96 -17.21 21.27
CA ILE A 260 0.22 -17.82 20.64
C ILE A 260 -0.15 -19.00 19.72
N GLN A 261 -1.29 -19.65 19.97
CA GLN A 261 -1.81 -20.77 19.20
C GLN A 261 -3.29 -20.56 18.86
N LEU A 262 -3.63 -20.68 17.59
CA LEU A 262 -5.01 -20.76 17.10
C LEU A 262 -5.46 -22.22 17.15
N ILE A 263 -6.61 -22.46 17.76
CA ILE A 263 -7.30 -23.76 17.77
C ILE A 263 -8.61 -23.58 17.02
N LEU A 264 -8.87 -24.48 16.06
CA LEU A 264 -10.13 -24.56 15.33
C LEU A 264 -10.81 -25.90 15.61
N PHE A 265 -12.13 -25.87 15.57
CA PHE A 265 -13.01 -27.01 15.69
C PHE A 265 -13.92 -27.06 14.46
N ILE A 266 -14.07 -28.23 13.86
CA ILE A 266 -14.91 -28.41 12.68
C ILE A 266 -15.91 -29.54 12.87
N LYS A 267 -17.03 -29.42 12.16
CA LYS A 267 -17.94 -30.53 11.86
C LYS A 267 -18.33 -30.48 10.39
N VAL A 268 -18.60 -31.65 9.83
CA VAL A 268 -19.21 -31.80 8.50
C VAL A 268 -20.56 -32.49 8.67
N ARG A 269 -21.52 -32.23 7.77
CA ARG A 269 -22.83 -32.89 7.79
C ARG A 269 -23.36 -33.18 6.40
N ASN A 270 -24.38 -34.04 6.37
CA ASN A 270 -25.28 -34.25 5.26
C ASN A 270 -26.72 -34.47 5.78
N VAL A 271 -27.66 -34.77 4.87
CA VAL A 271 -29.08 -35.01 5.21
C VAL A 271 -29.35 -36.18 6.17
N THR A 272 -28.39 -37.09 6.37
CA THR A 272 -28.52 -38.24 7.29
C THR A 272 -27.89 -37.99 8.67
N GLY A 273 -27.05 -36.95 8.82
CA GLY A 273 -26.46 -36.59 10.11
C GLY A 273 -25.18 -35.76 10.02
N GLN A 274 -24.59 -35.51 11.18
CA GLN A 274 -23.37 -34.71 11.37
C GLN A 274 -22.23 -35.56 11.93
N SER A 275 -20.99 -35.17 11.64
CA SER A 275 -19.80 -35.76 12.23
C SER A 275 -19.65 -35.41 13.72
N ASN A 276 -18.77 -36.17 14.40
CA ASN A 276 -18.15 -35.70 15.63
C ASN A 276 -17.35 -34.40 15.37
N THR A 277 -17.12 -33.62 16.42
CA THR A 277 -16.19 -32.48 16.36
C THR A 277 -14.77 -33.00 16.15
N MET A 278 -14.02 -32.43 15.21
CA MET A 278 -12.58 -32.62 15.08
C MET A 278 -11.86 -31.29 15.30
N THR A 279 -10.64 -31.33 15.82
CA THR A 279 -9.84 -30.13 16.10
C THR A 279 -8.47 -30.19 15.44
N ALA A 280 -7.94 -29.03 15.09
CA ALA A 280 -6.57 -28.82 14.67
C ALA A 280 -6.09 -27.47 15.24
N SER A 281 -4.78 -27.33 15.38
CA SER A 281 -4.17 -26.09 15.85
C SER A 281 -2.97 -25.68 14.99
N ILE A 282 -2.67 -24.39 15.00
CA ILE A 282 -1.50 -23.81 14.33
C ILE A 282 -0.98 -22.66 15.19
N ASN A 283 0.34 -22.53 15.32
CA ASN A 283 0.92 -21.40 16.03
C ASN A 283 0.84 -20.14 15.15
N VAL A 284 0.51 -18.98 15.71
CA VAL A 284 0.57 -17.72 14.97
C VAL A 284 1.97 -17.13 15.18
N VAL A 285 2.69 -16.81 14.11
CA VAL A 285 4.10 -16.37 14.21
C VAL A 285 4.18 -15.01 14.90
N ASN A 286 4.97 -14.91 15.98
CA ASN A 286 5.22 -13.68 16.71
C ASN A 286 6.26 -12.82 15.98
N GLY A 287 5.84 -11.98 15.03
CA GLY A 287 6.79 -11.21 14.24
C GLY A 287 7.31 -9.91 14.89
N LEU A 288 6.77 -9.42 16.02
CA LEU A 288 7.27 -8.20 16.68
C LEU A 288 8.17 -8.52 17.88
N VAL A 289 9.37 -7.93 17.93
CA VAL A 289 10.32 -8.10 19.05
C VAL A 289 10.76 -6.74 19.61
N ARG A 290 11.04 -6.65 20.90
CA ARG A 290 11.56 -5.43 21.54
C ARG A 290 13.08 -5.47 21.67
N SER A 291 13.75 -4.33 21.48
CA SER A 291 15.21 -4.23 21.68
C SER A 291 15.63 -4.35 23.15
N ASP A 292 14.71 -4.11 24.08
CA ASP A 292 14.98 -4.00 25.51
C ASP A 292 14.43 -5.17 26.34
N SER A 293 13.76 -6.12 25.70
CA SER A 293 13.07 -7.25 26.33
C SER A 293 13.07 -8.47 25.42
N ALA A 294 13.27 -9.66 25.98
CA ALA A 294 13.20 -10.93 25.23
C ALA A 294 11.75 -11.34 24.86
N LYS A 295 10.74 -10.55 25.22
CA LYS A 295 9.33 -10.78 24.86
C LYS A 295 9.12 -10.59 23.35
N THR A 296 8.35 -11.49 22.76
CA THR A 296 7.88 -11.44 21.37
C THR A 296 6.37 -11.25 21.33
N TYR A 297 5.85 -10.48 20.37
CA TYR A 297 4.45 -10.09 20.29
C TYR A 297 3.87 -10.40 18.91
N ASN A 298 2.60 -10.81 18.91
CA ASN A 298 1.74 -10.96 17.73
C ASN A 298 0.94 -9.67 17.44
N SER A 299 0.80 -8.79 18.44
CA SER A 299 0.01 -7.56 18.40
C SER A 299 0.85 -6.38 18.89
N ILE A 300 1.00 -5.36 18.04
CA ILE A 300 1.61 -4.07 18.40
C ILE A 300 0.86 -3.43 19.56
N ALA A 301 -0.44 -3.68 19.64
CA ALA A 301 -1.33 -3.15 20.63
C ALA A 301 -0.90 -3.62 22.05
N ASN A 302 -0.69 -4.93 22.22
CA ASN A 302 -0.20 -5.51 23.47
C ASN A 302 1.27 -5.15 23.73
N CYS A 303 2.08 -5.03 22.67
CA CYS A 303 3.47 -4.59 22.81
C CYS A 303 3.58 -3.16 23.37
N ILE A 304 2.67 -2.27 22.96
CA ILE A 304 2.55 -0.91 23.50
C ILE A 304 2.02 -0.95 24.94
N ASP A 305 0.98 -1.74 25.23
CA ASP A 305 0.45 -1.85 26.60
C ASP A 305 1.51 -2.32 27.60
N ASP A 306 2.34 -3.31 27.21
CA ASP A 306 3.49 -3.77 27.99
C ASP A 306 4.54 -2.67 28.21
N ILE A 307 4.85 -1.87 27.17
CA ILE A 307 5.79 -0.74 27.28
C ILE A 307 5.23 0.35 28.21
N LEU A 308 3.93 0.66 28.12
CA LEU A 308 3.29 1.64 29.01
C LEU A 308 3.24 1.16 30.46
N ALA A 309 3.10 -0.15 30.70
CA ALA A 309 3.14 -0.74 32.03
C ALA A 309 4.57 -0.79 32.62
N GLU A 310 5.58 -1.09 31.79
CA GLU A 310 6.99 -1.16 32.23
C GLU A 310 7.66 0.23 32.33
N TYR A 311 7.19 1.21 31.57
CA TYR A 311 7.69 2.60 31.54
C TYR A 311 6.57 3.63 31.76
N PRO A 312 5.88 3.64 32.92
CA PRO A 312 4.66 4.42 33.12
C PRO A 312 4.83 5.96 33.00
N THR A 313 6.05 6.48 33.16
CA THR A 313 6.35 7.91 33.03
C THR A 313 7.09 8.29 31.75
N GLY A 314 7.33 7.33 30.84
CA GLY A 314 8.24 7.48 29.71
C GLY A 314 9.47 6.59 29.80
N LEU A 315 10.16 6.44 28.68
CA LEU A 315 11.31 5.57 28.52
C LEU A 315 12.54 6.05 29.30
N THR A 316 13.39 5.10 29.70
CA THR A 316 14.69 5.37 30.37
C THR A 316 15.91 4.95 29.53
N LYS A 317 15.66 4.48 28.30
CA LYS A 317 16.60 4.10 27.24
C LYS A 317 15.84 4.08 25.92
N ASP A 318 16.52 4.20 24.77
CA ASP A 318 15.86 4.08 23.48
C ASP A 318 15.32 2.65 23.28
N VAL A 319 14.06 2.53 22.83
CA VAL A 319 13.39 1.23 22.64
C VAL A 319 12.91 1.10 21.20
N THR A 320 13.26 -0.01 20.55
CA THR A 320 12.82 -0.34 19.19
C THR A 320 11.93 -1.57 19.23
N ILE A 321 10.71 -1.46 18.70
CA ILE A 321 9.85 -2.59 18.35
C ILE A 321 10.16 -2.95 16.90
N THR A 322 10.74 -4.11 16.64
CA THR A 322 11.16 -4.56 15.31
C THR A 322 10.25 -5.66 14.77
N ALA A 323 9.77 -5.49 13.54
CA ALA A 323 9.19 -6.59 12.78
C ALA A 323 10.30 -7.47 12.20
N THR A 324 10.32 -8.72 12.64
CA THR A 324 11.29 -9.76 12.26
C THR A 324 10.74 -10.62 11.12
N ASP A 325 9.46 -10.97 11.18
CA ASP A 325 8.69 -11.67 10.15
C ASP A 325 7.56 -10.81 9.59
N GLU A 326 6.82 -11.31 8.60
CA GLU A 326 5.60 -10.66 8.12
C GLU A 326 4.54 -10.64 9.21
N VAL A 327 4.03 -9.45 9.52
CA VAL A 327 3.01 -9.22 10.54
C VAL A 327 1.87 -8.42 9.93
N VAL A 328 0.63 -8.86 10.16
CA VAL A 328 -0.55 -8.05 9.90
C VAL A 328 -1.26 -7.80 11.22
N ASN A 329 -1.44 -6.53 11.60
CA ASN A 329 -2.27 -6.17 12.75
C ASN A 329 -3.54 -5.49 12.25
N VAL A 330 -4.66 -6.11 12.61
CA VAL A 330 -5.99 -5.74 12.15
C VAL A 330 -6.65 -4.92 13.26
N ASN A 331 -7.19 -3.76 12.91
CA ASN A 331 -7.96 -2.96 13.86
C ASN A 331 -9.31 -3.63 14.15
N THR A 332 -9.42 -4.30 15.28
CA THR A 332 -10.66 -4.96 15.75
C THR A 332 -11.53 -4.05 16.60
N ALA A 333 -11.19 -2.76 16.75
CA ALA A 333 -12.05 -1.82 17.45
C ALA A 333 -13.36 -1.60 16.68
N SER A 334 -14.36 -0.98 17.32
CA SER A 334 -15.58 -0.58 16.61
C SER A 334 -15.26 0.37 15.45
N LEU A 335 -16.22 0.62 14.54
CA LEU A 335 -16.11 1.43 13.30
C LEU A 335 -15.70 2.92 13.49
N THR A 336 -15.13 3.28 14.63
CA THR A 336 -14.61 4.59 15.05
C THR A 336 -13.36 4.49 15.92
N GLY A 337 -12.86 3.29 16.23
CA GLY A 337 -11.74 3.09 17.14
C GLY A 337 -10.38 3.13 16.46
N MET A 338 -9.37 3.43 17.28
CA MET A 338 -7.96 3.30 16.96
C MET A 338 -7.42 2.00 17.56
N ILE A 339 -6.37 1.41 16.97
CA ILE A 339 -5.71 0.22 17.53
C ILE A 339 -5.19 0.53 18.94
N ARG A 340 -4.52 1.67 19.13
CA ARG A 340 -4.16 2.18 20.47
C ARG A 340 -4.25 3.70 20.60
N TYR A 341 -4.46 4.11 21.85
CA TYR A 341 -4.43 5.46 22.35
C TYR A 341 -3.21 5.57 23.26
N ILE A 342 -2.35 6.56 23.02
CA ILE A 342 -1.17 6.84 23.84
C ILE A 342 -1.31 8.30 24.30
N GLU A 343 -1.37 8.52 25.61
CA GLU A 343 -1.68 9.84 26.16
C GLU A 343 -0.73 10.24 27.29
N SER A 344 -0.25 11.48 27.28
CA SER A 344 0.59 12.08 28.33
C SER A 344 1.83 11.25 28.69
N TRP A 345 2.50 10.68 27.69
CA TRP A 345 3.56 9.68 27.86
C TRP A 345 4.88 10.09 27.18
N ASN A 346 6.02 9.73 27.77
CA ASN A 346 7.37 10.04 27.28
C ASN A 346 7.68 11.55 27.12
N ALA A 347 6.82 12.43 27.64
CA ALA A 347 6.94 13.88 27.53
C ALA A 347 8.26 14.40 28.15
N GLY A 348 9.04 15.16 27.39
CA GLY A 348 10.36 15.65 27.81
C GLY A 348 11.43 14.57 28.03
N SER A 349 11.22 13.35 27.54
CA SER A 349 12.20 12.27 27.61
C SER A 349 13.41 12.52 26.71
N ASN A 350 14.57 11.98 27.09
CA ASN A 350 15.76 11.92 26.24
C ASN A 350 15.73 10.75 25.24
N TYR A 351 14.69 9.91 25.30
CA TYR A 351 14.64 8.62 24.62
C TYR A 351 13.44 8.51 23.69
N TYR A 352 13.58 7.68 22.65
CA TYR A 352 12.55 7.45 21.65
C TYR A 352 11.98 6.04 21.67
N LEU A 353 10.73 5.93 21.23
CA LEU A 353 10.11 4.66 20.84
C LEU A 353 10.10 4.54 19.32
N HIS A 354 10.76 3.51 18.79
CA HIS A 354 10.86 3.27 17.35
C HIS A 354 10.11 2.01 16.94
N ILE A 355 9.00 2.17 16.24
CA ILE A 355 8.22 1.08 15.65
C ILE A 355 8.76 0.83 14.24
N LYS A 356 9.62 -0.18 14.10
CA LYS A 356 10.43 -0.52 12.92
C LYS A 356 9.86 -1.73 12.19
N GLY A 357 8.93 -1.48 11.28
CA GLY A 357 8.21 -2.49 10.50
C GLY A 357 8.99 -3.14 9.36
N GLN A 358 10.14 -2.58 8.94
CA GLN A 358 11.02 -3.14 7.90
C GLN A 358 10.33 -3.54 6.57
N LYS A 359 9.19 -2.92 6.24
CA LYS A 359 8.25 -3.28 5.14
C LYS A 359 7.57 -4.65 5.28
N LYS A 360 7.81 -5.36 6.38
CA LYS A 360 7.17 -6.62 6.79
C LYS A 360 5.92 -6.40 7.65
N PHE A 361 5.79 -5.23 8.28
CA PHE A 361 4.66 -4.91 9.16
C PHE A 361 3.56 -4.14 8.42
N THR A 362 2.38 -4.75 8.37
CA THR A 362 1.15 -4.15 7.84
C THR A 362 0.17 -3.88 8.98
N ILE A 363 -0.43 -2.70 8.96
CA ILE A 363 -1.54 -2.33 9.83
C ILE A 363 -2.79 -2.15 8.95
N ASP A 364 -3.75 -3.07 9.08
CA ASP A 364 -5.07 -2.96 8.46
C ASP A 364 -5.98 -2.16 9.40
N CYS A 365 -6.26 -0.92 9.03
CA CYS A 365 -7.07 0.00 9.84
C CYS A 365 -8.56 -0.37 9.90
N GLN A 366 -9.04 -1.32 9.08
CA GLN A 366 -10.46 -1.76 8.98
C GLN A 366 -11.47 -0.61 9.11
N THR A 367 -11.36 0.42 8.28
CA THR A 367 -12.25 1.61 8.29
C THR A 367 -12.07 2.57 9.48
N GLY A 368 -11.47 2.13 10.58
CA GLY A 368 -10.99 2.94 11.71
C GLY A 368 -9.59 3.52 11.47
N GLY A 369 -8.81 3.73 12.54
CA GLY A 369 -7.44 4.26 12.49
C GLY A 369 -6.43 3.40 13.24
N ALA A 370 -5.13 3.76 13.21
CA ALA A 370 -4.09 2.99 13.90
C ALA A 370 -3.74 3.57 15.27
N PHE A 371 -3.17 4.78 15.33
CA PHE A 371 -2.71 5.38 16.58
C PHE A 371 -3.31 6.76 16.82
N ARG A 372 -3.81 6.99 18.04
CA ARG A 372 -4.09 8.33 18.56
C ARG A 372 -3.05 8.67 19.62
N MET A 373 -2.27 9.72 19.39
CA MET A 373 -1.24 10.20 20.30
C MET A 373 -1.61 11.61 20.78
N LEU A 374 -1.73 11.79 22.10
CA LEU A 374 -1.99 13.10 22.71
C LEU A 374 -0.93 13.41 23.78
N LYS A 375 -0.17 14.49 23.63
CA LYS A 375 0.91 14.86 24.57
C LYS A 375 1.95 13.73 24.71
N VAL A 376 2.42 13.23 23.57
CA VAL A 376 3.42 12.17 23.48
C VAL A 376 4.64 12.69 22.75
N ASP A 377 5.84 12.41 23.27
CA ASP A 377 7.08 12.86 22.66
C ASP A 377 7.94 11.71 22.12
N ASN A 378 8.73 11.99 21.09
CA ASN A 378 9.80 11.14 20.55
C ASN A 378 9.33 9.76 20.04
N ILE A 379 8.31 9.72 19.17
CA ILE A 379 7.84 8.48 18.54
C ILE A 379 8.25 8.42 17.07
N ILE A 380 8.82 7.29 16.67
CA ILE A 380 9.28 7.04 15.30
C ILE A 380 8.51 5.84 14.75
N PHE A 381 7.86 6.01 13.60
CA PHE A 381 7.30 4.93 12.80
C PHE A 381 8.16 4.75 11.56
N SER A 382 8.60 3.52 11.25
CA SER A 382 9.36 3.29 10.01
C SER A 382 9.04 1.98 9.31
N GLY A 383 8.93 1.99 7.99
CA GLY A 383 8.72 0.79 7.19
C GLY A 383 7.41 0.05 7.52
N ILE A 384 6.33 0.78 7.79
CA ILE A 384 5.01 0.22 8.10
C ILE A 384 4.05 0.48 6.94
N ASN A 385 3.27 -0.54 6.57
CA ASN A 385 2.23 -0.43 5.55
C ASN A 385 0.86 -0.22 6.21
N PHE A 386 0.34 1.01 6.24
CA PHE A 386 -1.01 1.31 6.70
C PHE A 386 -2.00 1.16 5.54
N ILE A 387 -2.93 0.21 5.64
CA ILE A 387 -3.93 -0.08 4.61
C ILE A 387 -5.35 0.11 5.12
N ASN A 388 -6.30 0.27 4.19
CA ASN A 388 -7.74 0.44 4.45
C ASN A 388 -8.04 1.63 5.39
N VAL A 389 -7.26 2.71 5.25
CA VAL A 389 -7.26 3.84 6.16
C VAL A 389 -8.56 4.64 6.07
N CYS A 390 -9.36 4.64 7.15
CA CYS A 390 -10.41 5.64 7.46
C CYS A 390 -11.47 5.91 6.38
N ASN A 391 -12.17 4.91 5.88
CA ASN A 391 -13.01 4.97 4.67
C ASN A 391 -14.54 5.01 4.91
N TYR A 392 -15.01 5.75 5.92
CA TYR A 392 -16.43 5.76 6.29
C TYR A 392 -17.28 6.74 5.46
N HIS A 393 -18.06 6.22 4.51
CA HIS A 393 -18.92 6.99 3.60
C HIS A 393 -20.30 7.33 4.17
N GLU A 394 -20.96 6.39 4.86
CA GLU A 394 -22.42 6.37 5.06
C GLU A 394 -22.97 7.13 6.27
N TYR A 395 -22.13 7.68 7.16
CA TYR A 395 -22.59 8.28 8.43
C TYR A 395 -21.99 9.67 8.70
N SER A 396 -22.83 10.55 9.24
CA SER A 396 -22.44 11.80 9.89
C SER A 396 -21.84 11.52 11.27
N LYS A 397 -20.52 11.60 11.40
CA LYS A 397 -19.82 11.50 12.70
C LYS A 397 -18.88 12.69 12.92
N PRO A 398 -18.78 13.21 14.17
CA PRO A 398 -17.87 14.29 14.53
C PRO A 398 -16.57 13.73 15.16
N GLU A 399 -15.62 13.26 14.35
CA GLU A 399 -14.21 13.10 14.77
C GLU A 399 -13.29 12.89 13.56
N VAL A 400 -12.00 13.28 13.69
CA VAL A 400 -11.02 13.27 12.60
C VAL A 400 -10.25 11.94 12.57
N LEU A 401 -10.91 10.86 12.15
CA LEU A 401 -10.31 9.53 12.04
C LEU A 401 -9.21 9.51 10.96
N SER A 402 -8.01 9.10 11.35
CA SER A 402 -6.79 9.03 10.53
C SER A 402 -5.97 7.77 10.86
N ALA A 403 -5.01 7.38 10.02
CA ALA A 403 -4.06 6.33 10.39
C ALA A 403 -3.25 6.75 11.63
N LEU A 404 -2.71 7.97 11.61
CA LEU A 404 -2.02 8.59 12.73
C LEU A 404 -2.70 9.92 13.08
N TYR A 405 -3.35 9.97 14.24
CA TYR A 405 -3.84 11.21 14.85
C TYR A 405 -2.85 11.65 15.92
N ILE A 406 -2.31 12.86 15.77
CA ILE A 406 -1.19 13.38 16.56
C ILE A 406 -1.61 14.75 17.11
N GLN A 407 -1.61 14.93 18.44
CA GLN A 407 -2.03 16.18 19.06
C GLN A 407 -1.16 16.59 20.24
N SER A 408 -0.72 17.86 20.29
CA SER A 408 0.11 18.40 21.37
C SER A 408 1.42 17.62 21.61
N CYS A 409 1.99 17.03 20.55
CA CYS A 409 3.14 16.11 20.58
C CYS A 409 4.44 16.79 20.10
N ASN A 410 5.60 16.32 20.58
CA ASN A 410 6.91 16.75 20.07
C ASN A 410 7.65 15.60 19.37
N ASN A 411 8.41 15.91 18.32
CA ASN A 411 9.35 14.98 17.68
C ASN A 411 8.69 13.67 17.19
N ILE A 412 7.64 13.77 16.37
CA ILE A 412 7.09 12.59 15.71
C ILE A 412 7.70 12.44 14.32
N ALA A 413 8.26 11.27 14.05
CA ALA A 413 8.87 10.94 12.77
C ALA A 413 8.18 9.74 12.12
N ILE A 414 7.95 9.84 10.81
CA ILE A 414 7.36 8.81 9.97
C ILE A 414 8.29 8.62 8.77
N ASP A 415 8.91 7.45 8.65
CA ASP A 415 9.95 7.16 7.66
C ASP A 415 9.61 5.93 6.81
N ASN A 416 9.73 6.00 5.49
CA ASN A 416 9.63 4.83 4.61
C ASN A 416 8.32 4.02 4.77
N CYS A 417 7.23 4.68 5.19
CA CYS A 417 5.91 4.10 5.43
C CYS A 417 4.97 4.31 4.23
N THR A 418 4.02 3.40 4.02
CA THR A 418 2.98 3.56 2.99
C THR A 418 1.60 3.73 3.63
N PHE A 419 0.77 4.60 3.08
CA PHE A 419 -0.59 4.88 3.54
C PHE A 419 -1.57 4.75 2.37
N ASP A 420 -2.47 3.77 2.44
CA ASP A 420 -3.46 3.50 1.39
C ASP A 420 -4.90 3.62 1.91
N GLY A 421 -5.63 4.61 1.39
CA GLY A 421 -7.00 4.94 1.79
C GLY A 421 -8.10 4.12 1.09
N VAL A 422 -7.82 2.94 0.53
CA VAL A 422 -8.85 2.08 -0.11
C VAL A 422 -10.07 1.88 0.81
N TYR A 423 -11.29 1.90 0.24
CA TYR A 423 -12.46 1.28 0.85
C TYR A 423 -12.66 -0.15 0.36
N PRO A 424 -12.45 -1.21 1.18
CA PRO A 424 -12.59 -2.59 0.73
C PRO A 424 -13.99 -2.96 0.20
N LYS A 425 -15.05 -2.28 0.64
CA LYS A 425 -16.42 -2.57 0.18
C LYS A 425 -16.77 -1.93 -1.17
N ASN A 426 -16.12 -0.82 -1.54
CA ASN A 426 -16.32 -0.15 -2.82
C ASN A 426 -15.01 0.51 -3.32
N PRO A 427 -13.99 -0.30 -3.72
CA PRO A 427 -12.65 0.21 -3.98
C PRO A 427 -12.53 1.16 -5.17
N ALA A 428 -13.54 1.22 -6.04
CA ALA A 428 -13.54 2.00 -7.28
C ALA A 428 -14.10 3.43 -7.12
N LEU A 429 -14.82 3.72 -6.02
CA LEU A 429 -15.56 4.98 -5.85
C LEU A 429 -15.29 5.68 -4.51
N GLU A 430 -14.68 5.00 -3.54
CA GLU A 430 -14.63 5.48 -2.15
C GLU A 430 -13.20 5.40 -1.56
N HIS A 431 -12.73 6.56 -1.09
CA HIS A 431 -11.37 6.83 -0.67
C HIS A 431 -11.30 7.34 0.78
N GLY A 432 -10.18 7.10 1.46
CA GLY A 432 -10.00 7.28 2.91
C GLY A 432 -9.98 8.75 3.34
N ARG A 433 -10.58 9.09 4.49
CA ARG A 433 -10.74 10.49 4.89
C ARG A 433 -9.40 11.19 5.15
N TYR A 434 -8.65 10.73 6.15
CA TYR A 434 -7.41 11.37 6.58
C TYR A 434 -6.26 10.36 6.67
N GLY A 435 -5.09 10.69 6.14
CA GLY A 435 -3.87 9.87 6.29
C GLY A 435 -3.21 10.13 7.63
N ILE A 436 -2.54 11.29 7.77
CA ILE A 436 -1.98 11.79 9.02
C ILE A 436 -2.68 13.11 9.39
N VAL A 437 -3.05 13.24 10.66
CA VAL A 437 -3.55 14.48 11.27
C VAL A 437 -2.58 14.90 12.36
N ALA A 438 -2.01 16.10 12.26
CA ALA A 438 -1.11 16.65 13.28
C ALA A 438 -1.59 18.03 13.74
N ILE A 439 -1.83 18.19 15.03
CA ILE A 439 -2.38 19.41 15.63
C ILE A 439 -1.50 19.84 16.81
N ASP A 440 -1.12 21.12 16.90
CA ASP A 440 -0.43 21.69 18.08
C ASP A 440 0.94 21.02 18.35
N CYS A 441 1.72 20.71 17.31
CA CYS A 441 2.96 19.92 17.43
C CYS A 441 4.22 20.77 17.18
N ASN A 442 5.33 20.47 17.86
CA ASN A 442 6.59 21.20 17.63
C ASN A 442 7.28 20.79 16.31
N SER A 443 7.31 19.50 16.03
CA SER A 443 8.08 18.90 14.92
C SER A 443 7.38 17.64 14.42
N ILE A 444 7.02 17.64 13.13
CA ILE A 444 6.48 16.49 12.40
C ILE A 444 7.36 16.26 11.17
N ASN A 445 7.99 15.09 11.09
CA ASN A 445 8.87 14.71 9.99
C ASN A 445 8.29 13.52 9.23
N VAL A 446 8.06 13.67 7.92
CA VAL A 446 7.57 12.62 7.02
C VAL A 446 8.61 12.43 5.90
N THR A 447 9.27 11.28 5.87
CA THR A 447 10.41 11.01 4.98
C THR A 447 10.21 9.70 4.22
N GLU A 448 10.58 9.66 2.93
CA GLU A 448 10.53 8.46 2.07
C GLU A 448 9.17 7.72 2.04
N CYS A 449 8.08 8.41 2.36
CA CYS A 449 6.75 7.81 2.48
C CYS A 449 5.99 7.77 1.14
N ALA A 450 4.90 7.01 1.11
CA ALA A 450 3.94 7.01 0.00
C ALA A 450 2.50 7.14 0.52
N PHE A 451 1.69 8.01 -0.11
CA PHE A 451 0.28 8.19 0.20
C PHE A 451 -0.56 8.02 -1.06
N SER A 452 -1.64 7.23 -0.98
CA SER A 452 -2.59 7.06 -2.07
C SER A 452 -4.03 6.90 -1.63
N LYS A 453 -4.96 7.23 -2.53
CA LYS A 453 -6.40 6.95 -2.41
C LYS A 453 -7.05 7.59 -1.18
N PHE A 454 -6.67 8.83 -0.87
CA PHE A 454 -7.37 9.66 0.12
C PHE A 454 -8.46 10.50 -0.54
N GLY A 455 -9.61 10.56 0.14
CA GLY A 455 -10.89 11.16 -0.23
C GLY A 455 -11.08 12.60 0.24
N LEU A 456 -10.36 13.00 1.29
CA LEU A 456 -10.40 14.37 1.83
C LEU A 456 -9.00 14.96 1.96
N ARG A 457 -8.12 14.40 2.81
CA ARG A 457 -6.73 14.88 2.99
C ARG A 457 -5.78 13.71 3.20
N ALA A 458 -4.66 13.67 2.50
CA ALA A 458 -3.57 12.77 2.87
C ALA A 458 -2.88 13.27 4.15
N LEU A 459 -2.73 14.58 4.28
CA LEU A 459 -2.05 15.25 5.39
C LEU A 459 -2.88 16.46 5.86
N ASP A 460 -3.16 16.54 7.16
CA ASP A 460 -3.87 17.66 7.80
C ASP A 460 -3.01 18.20 8.96
N ILE A 461 -2.31 19.31 8.73
CA ILE A 461 -1.23 19.82 9.59
C ILE A 461 -1.61 21.21 10.12
N GLN A 462 -1.92 21.31 11.42
CA GLN A 462 -2.44 22.53 12.03
C GLN A 462 -1.66 22.92 13.29
N PHE A 463 -1.34 24.20 13.47
CA PHE A 463 -0.61 24.73 14.63
C PHE A 463 0.73 24.01 14.86
N VAL A 464 1.50 23.78 13.78
CA VAL A 464 2.77 23.04 13.82
C VAL A 464 3.95 23.98 13.58
N LYS A 465 5.00 23.93 14.42
CA LYS A 465 6.16 24.84 14.23
C LYS A 465 7.04 24.43 13.05
N VAL A 466 7.35 23.14 12.92
CA VAL A 466 8.08 22.59 11.76
C VAL A 466 7.37 21.35 11.23
N PHE A 467 7.02 21.40 9.96
CA PHE A 467 6.59 20.24 9.19
C PHE A 467 7.54 20.01 8.01
N SER A 468 8.07 18.80 7.90
CA SER A 468 8.96 18.40 6.82
C SER A 468 8.39 17.21 6.07
N LEU A 469 8.36 17.33 4.74
CA LEU A 469 7.92 16.31 3.80
C LEU A 469 9.05 16.05 2.80
N LEU A 470 9.74 14.93 2.95
CA LEU A 470 11.00 14.65 2.25
C LEU A 470 10.88 13.35 1.44
N LYS A 471 11.36 13.32 0.20
CA LYS A 471 11.35 12.14 -0.69
C LYS A 471 9.99 11.40 -0.78
N THR A 472 8.89 12.09 -0.52
CA THR A 472 7.58 11.46 -0.34
C THR A 472 6.75 11.57 -1.62
N THR A 473 6.04 10.49 -1.96
CA THR A 473 5.12 10.47 -3.10
C THR A 473 3.68 10.53 -2.61
N ILE A 474 2.90 11.45 -3.15
CA ILE A 474 1.44 11.50 -2.97
C ILE A 474 0.79 11.49 -4.35
N SER A 475 -0.09 10.51 -4.59
CA SER A 475 -0.73 10.30 -5.89
C SER A 475 -2.07 9.58 -5.75
N ASN A 476 -2.92 9.62 -6.78
CA ASN A 476 -4.21 8.92 -6.80
C ASN A 476 -5.16 9.28 -5.62
N CYS A 477 -5.02 10.46 -5.03
CA CYS A 477 -5.96 10.99 -4.02
C CYS A 477 -7.10 11.71 -4.74
N THR A 478 -8.35 11.28 -4.48
CA THR A 478 -9.56 11.74 -5.20
C THR A 478 -10.39 12.60 -4.26
N ILE A 479 -10.50 13.89 -4.54
CA ILE A 479 -11.15 14.83 -3.64
C ILE A 479 -12.69 14.75 -3.72
N ILE A 480 -13.32 14.40 -2.59
CA ILE A 480 -14.79 14.32 -2.43
C ILE A 480 -15.33 15.68 -1.97
N ARG A 481 -15.88 16.45 -2.91
CA ARG A 481 -16.15 17.90 -2.78
C ARG A 481 -17.36 18.25 -1.92
N ASP A 482 -18.38 17.39 -1.86
CA ASP A 482 -19.63 17.62 -1.11
C ASP A 482 -19.45 17.65 0.43
N ARG A 483 -18.21 17.55 0.92
CA ARG A 483 -17.87 17.32 2.33
C ARG A 483 -17.01 18.42 2.98
N ILE A 484 -16.27 19.23 2.20
CA ILE A 484 -15.43 20.34 2.70
C ILE A 484 -15.46 21.51 1.69
N GLY A 485 -15.58 22.75 2.17
CA GLY A 485 -15.73 23.94 1.31
C GLY A 485 -14.47 24.41 0.55
N GLN A 486 -13.29 23.93 0.93
CA GLN A 486 -11.99 24.12 0.25
C GLN A 486 -11.15 22.84 0.45
N PRO A 487 -11.26 21.84 -0.43
CA PRO A 487 -10.59 20.56 -0.22
C PRO A 487 -9.21 20.47 -0.90
N ALA A 488 -8.20 19.99 -0.17
CA ALA A 488 -6.83 19.83 -0.66
C ALA A 488 -6.17 18.54 -0.16
N ILE A 489 -5.21 18.00 -0.91
CA ILE A 489 -4.46 16.78 -0.52
C ILE A 489 -3.66 17.02 0.76
N ILE A 490 -2.99 18.17 0.86
CA ILE A 490 -2.23 18.64 2.02
C ILE A 490 -2.89 19.93 2.50
N GLU A 491 -3.29 19.95 3.78
CA GLU A 491 -3.79 21.14 4.47
C GLU A 491 -2.76 21.62 5.49
N LEU A 492 -2.48 22.92 5.46
CA LEU A 492 -1.58 23.61 6.39
C LEU A 492 -2.36 24.74 7.07
N LYS A 493 -2.27 24.86 8.39
CA LYS A 493 -2.92 25.97 9.12
C LYS A 493 -2.09 26.43 10.29
N GLU A 494 -1.76 27.72 10.36
CA GLU A 494 -0.93 28.31 11.44
C GLU A 494 0.39 27.53 11.60
N VAL A 495 1.15 27.41 10.51
CA VAL A 495 2.41 26.65 10.44
C VAL A 495 3.60 27.59 10.29
N ASP A 496 4.59 27.52 11.19
CA ASP A 496 5.74 28.45 11.18
C ASP A 496 6.76 28.15 10.08
N ILE A 497 7.01 26.86 9.80
CA ILE A 497 7.92 26.39 8.75
C ILE A 497 7.37 25.12 8.10
N ILE A 498 7.32 25.11 6.78
CA ILE A 498 7.22 23.89 5.99
C ILE A 498 8.42 23.74 5.05
N LYS A 499 8.97 22.51 4.99
CA LYS A 499 9.92 22.08 3.96
C LYS A 499 9.33 20.91 3.17
N ILE A 500 9.28 21.04 1.85
CA ILE A 500 8.92 19.96 0.92
C ILE A 500 10.12 19.75 0.00
N GLU A 501 10.82 18.62 0.11
CA GLU A 501 12.02 18.35 -0.69
C GLU A 501 11.98 16.99 -1.39
N ASP A 502 12.38 16.96 -2.66
CA ASP A 502 12.52 15.74 -3.49
C ASP A 502 11.24 14.89 -3.58
N CYS A 503 10.08 15.53 -3.43
CA CYS A 503 8.78 14.89 -3.42
C CYS A 503 8.16 14.77 -4.83
N VAL A 504 7.17 13.89 -4.96
CA VAL A 504 6.27 13.83 -6.12
C VAL A 504 4.85 14.01 -5.63
N LEU A 505 4.26 15.17 -5.92
CA LEU A 505 2.89 15.50 -5.55
C LEU A 505 2.05 15.56 -6.84
N ASP A 506 1.31 14.49 -7.09
CA ASP A 506 0.43 14.32 -8.24
C ASP A 506 -1.02 14.65 -7.85
N GLY A 507 -1.56 15.68 -8.49
CA GLY A 507 -2.90 16.21 -8.26
C GLY A 507 -4.01 15.66 -9.16
N ALA A 508 -3.79 14.60 -9.96
CA ALA A 508 -4.68 14.15 -11.05
C ALA A 508 -6.18 14.11 -10.72
N LEU A 509 -6.54 13.83 -9.46
CA LEU A 509 -7.91 13.65 -9.00
C LEU A 509 -8.31 14.67 -7.89
N ALA A 510 -7.56 15.77 -7.74
CA ALA A 510 -7.72 16.77 -6.69
C ALA A 510 -7.81 18.21 -7.22
N ASP A 511 -8.69 19.05 -6.64
CA ASP A 511 -8.77 20.48 -7.02
C ASP A 511 -7.56 21.29 -6.54
N THR A 512 -7.04 20.94 -5.36
CA THR A 512 -5.85 21.56 -4.77
C THR A 512 -4.92 20.52 -4.17
N VAL A 513 -3.61 20.67 -4.40
CA VAL A 513 -2.60 19.78 -3.80
C VAL A 513 -2.16 20.32 -2.44
N ILE A 514 -1.79 21.59 -2.34
CA ILE A 514 -1.39 22.24 -1.08
C ILE A 514 -2.31 23.43 -0.81
N SER A 515 -3.12 23.35 0.25
CA SER A 515 -3.85 24.48 0.85
C SER A 515 -3.13 24.96 2.11
N GLY A 516 -3.03 26.27 2.30
CA GLY A 516 -2.41 26.86 3.48
C GLY A 516 -3.15 28.10 4.00
N LEU A 517 -3.39 28.15 5.31
CA LEU A 517 -3.89 29.31 6.02
C LEU A 517 -2.86 29.79 7.06
N ASN A 518 -2.34 31.00 6.93
CA ASN A 518 -1.30 31.56 7.82
C ASN A 518 -0.06 30.64 7.92
N VAL A 519 0.62 30.43 6.79
CA VAL A 519 1.89 29.69 6.74
C VAL A 519 3.04 30.68 6.60
N LYS A 520 3.93 30.70 7.60
CA LYS A 520 4.90 31.79 7.79
C LYS A 520 6.14 31.66 6.89
N ARG A 521 6.71 30.46 6.75
CA ARG A 521 7.86 30.16 5.86
C ARG A 521 7.62 28.88 5.09
N VAL A 522 7.69 28.95 3.76
CA VAL A 522 7.45 27.82 2.85
C VAL A 522 8.68 27.58 1.98
N PHE A 523 9.25 26.37 2.03
CA PHE A 523 10.34 25.94 1.15
C PHE A 523 9.90 24.70 0.37
N ILE A 524 9.92 24.77 -0.95
CA ILE A 524 9.63 23.66 -1.86
C ILE A 524 10.82 23.51 -2.81
N ASN A 525 11.60 22.44 -2.63
CA ASN A 525 12.86 22.21 -3.33
C ASN A 525 12.79 20.88 -4.12
N ARG A 526 13.35 20.84 -5.35
CA ARG A 526 13.54 19.60 -6.15
C ARG A 526 12.27 18.73 -6.32
N THR A 527 11.09 19.34 -6.26
CA THR A 527 9.81 18.62 -6.15
C THR A 527 9.05 18.63 -7.49
N LYS A 528 8.40 17.51 -7.82
CA LYS A 528 7.46 17.41 -8.95
C LYS A 528 6.06 17.79 -8.46
N LEU A 529 5.51 18.89 -8.99
CA LEU A 529 4.18 19.43 -8.72
C LEU A 529 3.35 19.28 -10.01
N ILE A 530 2.63 18.17 -10.15
CA ILE A 530 2.12 17.76 -11.46
C ILE A 530 0.63 17.40 -11.48
N ASN A 531 0.06 17.46 -12.68
CA ASN A 531 -1.23 16.88 -13.02
C ASN A 531 -2.43 17.42 -12.19
N CYS A 532 -2.35 18.61 -11.59
CA CYS A 532 -3.49 19.16 -10.84
C CYS A 532 -4.50 19.85 -11.78
N PRO A 533 -5.77 19.38 -11.87
CA PRO A 533 -6.79 20.03 -12.70
C PRO A 533 -7.11 21.47 -12.25
N GLY A 534 -6.84 21.82 -10.98
CA GLY A 534 -6.99 23.15 -10.40
C GLY A 534 -5.68 23.80 -9.93
N GLU A 535 -5.68 24.34 -8.71
CA GLU A 535 -4.59 25.13 -8.12
C GLU A 535 -3.60 24.21 -7.41
N ILE A 536 -2.33 24.16 -7.81
CA ILE A 536 -1.41 23.23 -7.14
C ILE A 536 -1.01 23.71 -5.74
N ILE A 537 -0.96 25.03 -5.54
CA ILE A 537 -0.68 25.68 -4.25
C ILE A 537 -1.66 26.83 -4.06
N SER A 538 -2.30 26.93 -2.90
CA SER A 538 -3.18 28.03 -2.52
C SER A 538 -2.88 28.44 -1.06
N LEU A 539 -2.26 29.61 -0.85
CA LEU A 539 -1.75 30.08 0.45
C LEU A 539 -2.39 31.42 0.84
N PHE A 540 -3.44 31.36 1.65
CA PHE A 540 -4.13 32.52 2.21
C PHE A 540 -3.48 32.93 3.54
N ASN A 541 -3.02 34.17 3.64
CA ASN A 541 -2.40 34.69 4.86
C ASN A 541 -3.09 35.98 5.31
N THR A 542 -3.70 35.93 6.50
CA THR A 542 -4.19 37.13 7.19
C THR A 542 -3.09 37.82 8.01
N LYS A 543 -1.98 37.11 8.24
CA LYS A 543 -0.73 37.60 8.82
C LYS A 543 0.30 37.83 7.70
N LYS A 544 1.37 38.58 7.97
CA LYS A 544 2.49 38.73 7.03
C LYS A 544 3.36 37.47 7.06
N SER A 545 3.50 36.78 5.93
CA SER A 545 4.42 35.66 5.77
C SER A 545 5.81 36.15 5.38
N GLU A 546 6.85 35.46 5.82
CA GLU A 546 8.24 35.88 5.59
C GLU A 546 8.74 35.44 4.21
N ILE A 547 8.54 34.17 3.84
CA ILE A 547 9.04 33.64 2.56
C ILE A 547 8.17 32.52 1.97
N LEU A 548 8.02 32.54 0.64
CA LEU A 548 7.72 31.37 -0.20
C LEU A 548 8.90 31.16 -1.16
N SER A 549 9.55 30.01 -1.08
CA SER A 549 10.69 29.64 -1.93
C SER A 549 10.38 28.36 -2.70
N ILE A 550 10.29 28.44 -4.02
CA ILE A 550 10.10 27.32 -4.94
C ILE A 550 11.36 27.18 -5.80
N LYS A 551 12.15 26.11 -5.63
CA LYS A 551 13.46 25.96 -6.28
C LYS A 551 13.68 24.59 -6.89
N ASN A 552 14.25 24.54 -8.09
CA ASN A 552 14.55 23.30 -8.84
C ASN A 552 13.31 22.41 -9.06
N CYS A 553 12.10 22.98 -9.11
CA CYS A 553 10.86 22.21 -9.19
C CYS A 553 10.42 21.99 -10.65
N LEU A 554 9.74 20.87 -10.89
CA LEU A 554 9.01 20.62 -12.13
C LEU A 554 7.53 20.83 -11.87
N ILE A 555 6.93 21.81 -12.55
CA ILE A 555 5.54 22.22 -12.38
C ILE A 555 4.84 22.06 -13.73
N LYS A 556 4.15 20.94 -13.97
CA LYS A 556 3.59 20.63 -15.31
C LYS A 556 2.18 20.06 -15.28
N ASN A 557 1.46 20.20 -16.40
CA ASN A 557 0.13 19.62 -16.61
C ASN A 557 -0.89 20.07 -15.56
N ASN A 558 -0.85 21.35 -15.17
CA ASN A 558 -1.81 21.91 -14.23
C ASN A 558 -2.84 22.81 -14.95
N LEU A 559 -3.99 23.05 -14.30
CA LEU A 559 -5.13 23.87 -14.79
C LEU A 559 -5.86 23.29 -16.03
N TYR A 560 -5.78 21.99 -16.28
CA TYR A 560 -6.40 21.37 -17.47
C TYR A 560 -7.90 21.03 -17.31
N GLN A 561 -8.45 21.02 -16.09
CA GLN A 561 -9.87 20.71 -15.87
C GLN A 561 -10.40 21.44 -14.64
N VAL A 562 -10.21 22.76 -14.63
CA VAL A 562 -10.61 23.61 -13.50
C VAL A 562 -12.11 23.51 -13.24
N TYR A 563 -12.48 23.17 -12.00
CA TYR A 563 -13.88 23.05 -11.59
C TYR A 563 -14.56 24.39 -11.32
N TYR A 564 -13.88 25.28 -10.60
CA TYR A 564 -14.40 26.60 -10.26
C TYR A 564 -14.05 27.62 -11.36
N PRO A 565 -15.00 28.23 -12.07
CA PRO A 565 -14.71 29.11 -13.22
C PRO A 565 -13.89 30.39 -12.92
N TRP A 566 -13.68 30.70 -11.62
CA TRP A 566 -12.84 31.81 -11.16
C TRP A 566 -11.40 31.41 -10.81
N THR A 567 -11.10 30.11 -10.65
CA THR A 567 -9.73 29.60 -10.49
C THR A 567 -8.98 29.73 -11.81
N LYS A 568 -7.89 30.48 -11.81
CA LYS A 568 -7.17 30.93 -13.02
C LYS A 568 -5.65 30.93 -12.85
N GLN A 569 -5.17 30.41 -11.74
CA GLN A 569 -3.79 30.50 -11.25
C GLN A 569 -3.32 29.13 -10.79
N ASN A 570 -2.07 28.79 -11.05
CA ASN A 570 -1.51 27.55 -10.57
C ASN A 570 -1.07 27.66 -9.09
N VAL A 571 -0.59 28.84 -8.71
CA VAL A 571 -0.19 29.20 -7.34
C VAL A 571 -0.95 30.47 -6.93
N GLU A 572 -1.77 30.39 -5.89
CA GLU A 572 -2.39 31.55 -5.22
C GLU A 572 -1.65 31.86 -3.90
N ILE A 573 -1.37 33.15 -3.65
CA ILE A 573 -0.60 33.60 -2.46
C ILE A 573 -1.09 34.94 -1.90
N ASP A 574 -0.97 35.11 -0.59
CA ASP A 574 -1.27 36.38 0.08
C ASP A 574 -0.13 36.86 0.99
N ASN A 575 0.12 38.17 0.97
CA ASN A 575 0.89 38.94 1.96
C ASN A 575 2.26 38.33 2.35
N ILE A 576 3.13 38.11 1.35
CA ILE A 576 4.45 37.50 1.54
C ILE A 576 5.56 38.54 1.33
N GLU A 577 6.54 38.60 2.23
CA GLU A 577 7.67 39.54 2.08
C GLU A 577 8.64 39.14 0.97
N VAL A 578 8.97 37.85 0.84
CA VAL A 578 9.86 37.35 -0.22
C VAL A 578 9.22 36.17 -0.94
N VAL A 579 9.11 36.25 -2.26
CA VAL A 579 8.74 35.13 -3.12
C VAL A 579 9.95 34.80 -3.99
N GLU A 580 10.44 33.56 -3.95
CA GLU A 580 11.54 33.07 -4.78
C GLU A 580 11.04 31.96 -5.70
N VAL A 581 11.31 32.09 -7.00
CA VAL A 581 11.13 31.07 -8.02
C VAL A 581 12.47 30.92 -8.75
N ILE A 582 13.22 29.86 -8.47
CA ILE A 582 14.59 29.72 -8.98
C ILE A 582 14.80 28.34 -9.62
N ASN A 583 15.30 28.33 -10.85
CA ASN A 583 15.67 27.12 -11.60
C ASN A 583 14.49 26.13 -11.78
N CYS A 584 13.26 26.63 -11.90
CA CYS A 584 12.05 25.82 -12.06
C CYS A 584 11.67 25.64 -13.53
N ASN A 585 11.14 24.46 -13.86
CA ASN A 585 10.51 24.18 -15.15
C ASN A 585 8.99 24.27 -14.97
N VAL A 586 8.36 25.30 -15.55
CA VAL A 586 6.92 25.56 -15.44
C VAL A 586 6.26 25.41 -16.81
N LYS A 587 5.34 24.43 -16.92
CA LYS A 587 4.58 24.10 -18.13
C LYS A 587 3.08 24.11 -17.83
N LEU A 588 2.42 25.22 -18.16
CA LEU A 588 0.97 25.36 -18.01
C LEU A 588 0.26 24.94 -19.29
N SER A 589 -0.76 24.08 -19.16
CA SER A 589 -1.51 23.47 -20.27
C SER A 589 -3.02 23.56 -20.03
N PRO A 590 -3.61 24.77 -19.97
CA PRO A 590 -5.05 24.94 -19.77
C PRO A 590 -5.86 24.42 -20.98
N VAL A 591 -7.06 23.89 -20.74
CA VAL A 591 -7.91 23.26 -21.77
C VAL A 591 -9.03 24.20 -22.25
N ASN A 592 -9.37 24.06 -23.55
CA ASN A 592 -10.39 24.81 -24.29
C ASN A 592 -11.65 25.18 -23.49
N GLY A 593 -11.93 26.48 -23.39
CA GLY A 593 -13.18 27.04 -22.86
C GLY A 593 -13.40 28.49 -23.32
N ASN A 594 -14.62 28.99 -23.21
CA ASN A 594 -15.01 30.31 -23.76
C ASN A 594 -14.40 31.54 -23.05
N ASN A 595 -13.62 31.36 -21.98
CA ASN A 595 -13.03 32.43 -21.17
C ASN A 595 -11.76 31.92 -20.45
N MET A 596 -10.69 31.60 -21.18
CA MET A 596 -9.48 31.02 -20.59
C MET A 596 -8.53 32.09 -20.04
N TYR A 597 -8.11 31.90 -18.80
CA TYR A 597 -7.10 32.68 -18.10
C TYR A 597 -6.15 31.68 -17.45
N ALA A 598 -4.85 31.82 -17.68
CA ALA A 598 -3.84 30.98 -17.04
C ALA A 598 -2.72 31.84 -16.49
N LYS A 599 -2.43 31.66 -15.20
CA LYS A 599 -1.40 32.35 -14.44
C LYS A 599 -0.52 31.34 -13.72
N PHE A 600 0.78 31.62 -13.62
CA PHE A 600 1.64 30.81 -12.77
C PHE A 600 1.44 31.19 -11.30
N ILE A 601 1.70 32.45 -10.93
CA ILE A 601 1.44 32.98 -9.60
C ILE A 601 0.45 34.14 -9.67
N ARG A 602 -0.56 34.12 -8.80
CA ARG A 602 -1.47 35.23 -8.53
C ARG A 602 -1.43 35.57 -7.05
N ALA A 603 -1.24 36.85 -6.73
CA ALA A 603 -1.40 37.36 -5.37
C ALA A 603 -2.73 38.11 -5.19
N ASN A 604 -3.35 38.08 -4.01
CA ASN A 604 -4.48 39.00 -3.70
C ASN A 604 -4.07 40.20 -2.85
N GLN A 605 -2.83 40.22 -2.32
CA GLN A 605 -2.31 41.28 -1.46
C GLN A 605 -0.88 41.69 -1.87
N ARG A 606 -0.24 42.58 -1.10
CA ARG A 606 1.14 43.02 -1.33
C ARG A 606 2.12 41.84 -1.31
N ILE A 607 3.02 41.83 -2.26
CA ILE A 607 4.28 41.07 -2.21
C ILE A 607 5.43 42.07 -1.98
N GLY A 608 6.38 41.75 -1.10
CA GLY A 608 7.57 42.59 -0.92
C GLY A 608 8.50 42.48 -2.13
N THR A 609 9.29 41.41 -2.18
CA THR A 609 10.23 41.13 -3.27
C THR A 609 9.85 39.86 -4.01
N LEU A 610 9.82 39.89 -5.34
CA LEU A 610 9.79 38.71 -6.21
C LEU A 610 11.17 38.48 -6.83
N ASN A 611 11.77 37.32 -6.54
CA ASN A 611 13.03 36.84 -7.10
C ASN A 611 12.73 35.73 -8.12
N SER A 612 13.00 35.95 -9.41
CA SER A 612 12.68 35.03 -10.51
C SER A 612 13.90 34.79 -11.38
N PHE A 613 14.56 33.64 -11.24
CA PHE A 613 15.83 33.39 -11.93
C PHE A 613 16.00 31.97 -12.50
N ASN A 614 16.73 31.86 -13.62
CA ASN A 614 17.08 30.59 -14.27
C ASN A 614 15.86 29.70 -14.64
N ASN A 615 14.63 30.22 -14.69
CA ASN A 615 13.43 29.39 -14.89
C ASN A 615 13.10 29.16 -16.37
N VAL A 616 12.47 28.02 -16.69
CA VAL A 616 11.76 27.84 -17.97
C VAL A 616 10.26 28.06 -17.75
N PHE A 617 9.67 28.93 -18.56
CA PHE A 617 8.24 29.20 -18.58
C PHE A 617 7.63 28.87 -19.96
N GLU A 618 6.83 27.82 -20.01
CA GLU A 618 6.01 27.43 -21.15
C GLU A 618 4.51 27.55 -20.77
N ILE A 619 3.77 28.43 -21.44
CA ILE A 619 2.31 28.53 -21.30
C ILE A 619 1.67 28.14 -22.64
N SER A 620 1.30 26.87 -22.78
CA SER A 620 0.67 26.35 -23.99
C SER A 620 -0.79 26.77 -24.07
N MET A 621 -1.09 27.75 -24.92
CA MET A 621 -2.46 28.19 -25.19
C MET A 621 -3.05 27.48 -26.40
N PRO A 622 -4.27 26.90 -26.29
CA PRO A 622 -4.96 26.38 -27.46
C PRO A 622 -5.52 27.50 -28.35
N SER A 623 -5.90 27.16 -29.58
CA SER A 623 -6.38 28.11 -30.59
C SER A 623 -7.77 28.67 -30.26
N PHE A 624 -7.88 30.00 -30.12
CA PHE A 624 -9.13 30.70 -29.79
C PHE A 624 -10.06 30.92 -30.99
N THR A 625 -11.36 30.96 -30.72
CA THR A 625 -12.40 31.44 -31.66
C THR A 625 -13.07 32.75 -31.23
N ASN A 626 -12.91 33.19 -29.97
CA ASN A 626 -13.57 34.38 -29.40
C ASN A 626 -12.61 35.26 -28.57
N ASN A 627 -12.87 36.57 -28.56
CA ASN A 627 -11.91 37.64 -28.23
C ASN A 627 -11.71 38.01 -26.74
N VAL A 628 -11.59 37.05 -25.80
CA VAL A 628 -11.12 37.36 -24.43
C VAL A 628 -10.27 36.23 -23.85
N ALA A 629 -8.94 36.34 -24.01
CA ALA A 629 -7.95 35.53 -23.31
C ALA A 629 -6.99 36.45 -22.57
N ASP A 630 -7.00 36.40 -21.24
CA ASP A 630 -6.10 37.22 -20.41
C ASP A 630 -5.21 36.32 -19.56
N ALA A 631 -3.91 36.34 -19.88
CA ALA A 631 -2.95 35.38 -19.41
C ALA A 631 -1.63 36.06 -19.07
N GLY A 632 -0.97 35.56 -18.02
CA GLY A 632 0.32 36.11 -17.64
C GLY A 632 0.96 35.37 -16.49
N LEU A 633 2.29 35.35 -16.43
CA LEU A 633 3.00 34.52 -15.46
C LEU A 633 2.76 34.98 -14.02
N PHE A 634 2.90 36.28 -13.77
CA PHE A 634 2.73 36.87 -12.44
C PHE A 634 1.64 37.93 -12.45
N GLU A 635 0.67 37.84 -11.54
CA GLU A 635 -0.32 38.89 -11.25
C GLU A 635 -0.24 39.28 -9.77
N MET A 636 0.00 40.56 -9.48
CA MET A 636 0.21 41.05 -8.11
C MET A 636 -0.41 42.44 -7.93
N PRO A 637 -1.28 42.70 -6.93
CA PRO A 637 -1.88 44.02 -6.75
C PRO A 637 -0.86 45.11 -6.41
N VAL A 638 0.08 44.76 -5.53
CA VAL A 638 1.23 45.58 -5.13
C VAL A 638 2.45 44.65 -5.08
N LEU A 639 3.56 45.12 -5.63
CA LEU A 639 4.88 44.52 -5.54
C LEU A 639 5.86 45.65 -5.21
N ASP A 640 6.76 45.48 -4.23
CA ASP A 640 7.72 46.54 -3.85
C ASP A 640 9.05 46.43 -4.62
N ALA A 641 9.46 45.22 -5.01
CA ALA A 641 10.67 44.96 -5.79
C ALA A 641 10.55 43.70 -6.67
N LEU A 642 11.14 43.73 -7.87
CA LEU A 642 11.27 42.57 -8.76
C LEU A 642 12.75 42.40 -9.16
N ASN A 643 13.31 41.25 -8.83
CA ASN A 643 14.62 40.80 -9.29
C ASN A 643 14.40 39.64 -10.27
N SER A 644 14.49 39.90 -11.57
CA SER A 644 14.30 38.90 -12.62
C SER A 644 15.50 38.88 -13.56
N ASN A 645 16.07 37.70 -13.83
CA ASN A 645 17.16 37.55 -14.81
C ASN A 645 17.36 36.07 -15.23
N TYR A 646 17.97 35.84 -16.40
CA TYR A 646 18.31 34.49 -16.92
C TYR A 646 17.12 33.51 -17.06
N ASN A 647 15.89 33.99 -17.22
CA ASN A 647 14.72 33.15 -17.49
C ASN A 647 14.53 32.87 -18.99
N ILE A 648 13.92 31.73 -19.33
CA ILE A 648 13.56 31.34 -20.69
C ILE A 648 12.04 31.36 -20.79
N TYR A 649 11.50 32.21 -21.67
CA TYR A 649 10.07 32.34 -21.91
C TYR A 649 9.72 31.78 -23.30
N LYS A 650 8.77 30.85 -23.39
CA LYS A 650 8.23 30.39 -24.68
C LYS A 650 7.18 31.36 -25.20
N ASP A 651 7.38 31.85 -26.43
CA ASP A 651 6.42 32.67 -27.13
C ASP A 651 5.38 31.82 -27.85
N TYR A 652 4.12 32.24 -27.75
CA TYR A 652 2.96 31.67 -28.46
C TYR A 652 2.27 32.70 -29.37
N SER A 653 2.93 33.80 -29.72
CA SER A 653 2.41 34.85 -30.60
C SER A 653 2.47 34.53 -32.11
N THR A 654 1.78 33.47 -32.55
CA THR A 654 1.62 33.19 -34.00
C THR A 654 0.34 33.77 -34.62
N ASN A 655 -0.58 34.31 -33.81
CA ASN A 655 -1.77 35.03 -34.29
C ASN A 655 -1.59 36.54 -34.07
N ALA A 656 -1.62 37.32 -35.15
CA ALA A 656 -1.49 38.77 -35.12
C ALA A 656 -2.63 39.48 -34.34
N ASP A 657 -3.77 38.81 -34.17
CA ASP A 657 -4.99 39.37 -33.57
C ASP A 657 -5.28 38.89 -32.12
N ALA A 658 -4.33 38.22 -31.45
CA ALA A 658 -4.56 37.59 -30.13
C ALA A 658 -4.07 38.40 -28.90
N ILE A 659 -5.02 39.05 -28.25
CA ILE A 659 -5.08 39.81 -26.98
C ILE A 659 -4.16 39.32 -25.80
N SER A 660 -3.48 40.26 -25.11
CA SER A 660 -2.92 40.35 -23.71
C SER A 660 -1.84 39.47 -22.96
N ASN A 661 -1.04 38.54 -23.51
CA ASN A 661 0.03 37.80 -22.77
C ASN A 661 1.09 38.68 -22.02
N ASN A 662 1.01 38.81 -20.69
CA ASN A 662 1.94 39.65 -19.90
C ASN A 662 2.88 38.81 -19.02
N ILE A 663 4.19 39.12 -18.96
CA ILE A 663 5.09 38.41 -18.02
C ILE A 663 4.73 38.77 -16.57
N LEU A 664 4.44 40.05 -16.30
CA LEU A 664 4.03 40.54 -14.99
C LEU A 664 2.93 41.61 -15.15
N ASN A 665 1.87 41.49 -14.35
CA ASN A 665 0.77 42.44 -14.25
C ASN A 665 0.68 43.00 -12.82
N VAL A 666 0.83 44.32 -12.66
CA VAL A 666 0.72 45.01 -11.37
C VAL A 666 -0.37 46.09 -11.44
N THR A 667 -1.35 46.05 -10.55
CA THR A 667 -2.56 46.87 -10.69
C THR A 667 -2.46 48.25 -10.04
N SER A 668 -1.75 48.41 -8.92
CA SER A 668 -1.68 49.67 -8.16
C SER A 668 -0.31 50.03 -7.56
N THR A 669 0.30 51.12 -8.08
CA THR A 669 1.11 52.20 -7.44
C THR A 669 2.31 52.65 -8.28
N SER A 670 2.92 53.77 -7.88
CA SER A 670 3.55 54.79 -8.74
C SER A 670 4.91 54.48 -9.36
N SER A 671 5.51 53.30 -9.12
CA SER A 671 6.89 53.01 -9.54
C SER A 671 7.13 51.63 -10.16
N ILE A 672 6.13 50.73 -10.21
CA ILE A 672 6.30 49.36 -10.72
C ILE A 672 5.33 49.05 -11.87
N VAL A 673 5.82 48.32 -12.87
CA VAL A 673 5.45 48.52 -14.28
C VAL A 673 4.28 47.64 -14.73
N LYS A 674 3.30 48.24 -15.41
CA LYS A 674 2.29 47.53 -16.23
C LYS A 674 2.89 47.11 -17.57
N LEU A 675 3.33 45.86 -17.66
CA LEU A 675 4.08 45.33 -18.81
C LEU A 675 3.16 44.70 -19.87
N SER A 676 2.57 45.53 -20.73
CA SER A 676 1.60 45.06 -21.74
C SER A 676 2.21 44.34 -22.96
N ARG A 677 1.69 43.14 -23.27
CA ARG A 677 2.04 42.15 -24.31
C ARG A 677 3.20 42.47 -25.26
N SER A 678 3.03 43.43 -26.19
CA SER A 678 3.84 43.55 -27.43
C SER A 678 5.35 43.74 -27.25
N ASN A 679 5.81 43.95 -26.02
CA ASN A 679 7.19 44.29 -25.70
C ASN A 679 7.57 43.85 -24.25
N SER A 680 6.96 42.81 -23.68
CA SER A 680 7.07 42.50 -22.24
C SER A 680 8.51 42.43 -21.71
N LEU A 681 9.41 41.70 -22.38
CA LEU A 681 10.84 41.65 -21.99
C LEU A 681 11.59 42.96 -22.31
N THR A 682 11.28 43.61 -23.43
CA THR A 682 11.83 44.93 -23.79
C THR A 682 11.46 46.00 -22.77
N LYS A 683 10.25 45.95 -22.21
CA LYS A 683 9.75 46.87 -21.18
C LYS A 683 10.27 46.52 -19.79
N LEU A 684 10.50 45.24 -19.48
CA LEU A 684 11.25 44.82 -18.29
C LEU A 684 12.65 45.42 -18.33
N ARG A 685 13.37 45.28 -19.45
CA ARG A 685 14.70 45.87 -19.69
C ARG A 685 14.74 47.40 -19.69
N ALA A 686 13.65 48.06 -20.11
CA ALA A 686 13.56 49.51 -20.18
C ALA A 686 13.07 50.16 -18.86
N ALA A 687 12.69 49.37 -17.86
CA ALA A 687 12.26 49.90 -16.57
C ALA A 687 13.50 50.29 -15.74
N PRO A 688 13.62 51.54 -15.25
CA PRO A 688 14.86 52.05 -14.63
C PRO A 688 15.25 51.36 -13.31
N TYR A 689 14.38 50.51 -12.77
CA TYR A 689 14.57 49.77 -11.52
C TYR A 689 14.62 48.23 -11.70
N LEU A 690 14.56 47.71 -12.93
CA LEU A 690 14.50 46.26 -13.22
C LEU A 690 15.61 45.87 -14.20
N GLN A 691 16.58 45.06 -13.78
CA GLN A 691 17.71 44.64 -14.62
C GLN A 691 17.56 43.22 -15.20
N ASP A 692 16.49 42.98 -15.97
CA ASP A 692 16.28 41.69 -16.65
C ASP A 692 17.01 41.62 -18.01
N ILE A 693 18.34 41.60 -17.93
CA ILE A 693 19.22 41.71 -19.10
C ILE A 693 19.31 40.38 -19.86
N ASN A 694 19.49 39.25 -19.16
CA ASN A 694 19.91 37.98 -19.76
C ASN A 694 18.77 36.97 -20.02
N SER A 695 17.53 37.25 -19.61
CA SER A 695 16.41 36.40 -19.99
C SER A 695 16.17 36.42 -21.51
N ILE A 696 15.59 35.37 -22.06
CA ILE A 696 15.31 35.24 -23.50
C ILE A 696 13.87 34.82 -23.77
N VAL A 697 13.41 35.11 -24.99
CA VAL A 697 12.13 34.67 -25.53
C VAL A 697 12.40 33.73 -26.71
N VAL A 698 11.70 32.60 -26.78
CA VAL A 698 11.97 31.49 -27.73
C VAL A 698 10.68 31.14 -28.49
N SER A 699 10.75 30.91 -29.81
CA SER A 699 9.57 30.73 -30.66
C SER A 699 8.82 29.41 -30.45
N THR A 700 7.52 29.39 -30.80
CA THR A 700 6.63 28.21 -30.77
C THR A 700 7.21 26.95 -31.41
N THR A 701 7.97 27.12 -32.50
CA THR A 701 8.58 26.05 -33.30
C THR A 701 9.68 25.29 -32.58
N ILE A 702 10.16 25.81 -31.44
CA ILE A 702 11.23 25.20 -30.66
C ILE A 702 10.60 24.48 -29.48
N SER A 703 10.69 23.15 -29.49
CA SER A 703 10.39 22.33 -28.32
C SER A 703 11.35 22.69 -27.20
N LEU A 704 10.83 23.12 -26.04
CA LEU A 704 11.63 23.35 -24.85
C LEU A 704 11.85 22.07 -24.03
N TYR A 705 11.18 20.96 -24.37
CA TYR A 705 11.24 19.70 -23.64
C TYR A 705 11.50 18.51 -24.58
N THR A 706 12.15 17.47 -24.08
CA THR A 706 12.23 16.14 -24.70
C THR A 706 10.99 15.30 -24.34
N ASN A 707 10.87 14.10 -24.91
CA ASN A 707 9.67 13.25 -24.86
C ASN A 707 9.08 12.96 -23.47
N ASP A 708 9.86 13.07 -22.38
CA ASP A 708 9.43 12.77 -21.01
C ASP A 708 9.02 14.02 -20.20
N ASP A 709 9.15 15.23 -20.77
CA ASP A 709 8.99 16.53 -20.08
C ASP A 709 9.96 16.73 -18.88
N GLU A 710 10.99 15.89 -18.71
CA GLU A 710 11.95 15.97 -17.59
C GLU A 710 13.32 16.57 -17.96
N SER A 711 13.59 16.81 -19.25
CA SER A 711 14.82 17.43 -19.73
C SER A 711 14.56 18.37 -20.92
N LEU A 712 15.39 19.41 -21.06
CA LEU A 712 15.32 20.37 -22.16
C LEU A 712 16.26 19.92 -23.30
N PRO A 713 15.90 20.10 -24.59
CA PRO A 713 16.80 19.79 -25.70
C PRO A 713 17.88 20.88 -25.87
N LEU A 714 19.08 20.43 -26.24
CA LEU A 714 20.30 21.27 -26.27
C LEU A 714 20.29 22.58 -27.10
N PRO A 715 19.53 22.77 -28.22
CA PRO A 715 19.78 23.91 -29.12
C PRO A 715 19.51 25.31 -28.55
N VAL A 716 18.78 25.42 -27.44
CA VAL A 716 18.43 26.72 -26.81
C VAL A 716 19.43 27.12 -25.74
N ILE A 717 20.04 26.13 -25.08
CA ILE A 717 20.86 26.30 -23.87
C ILE A 717 22.19 26.99 -24.19
N THR A 718 22.72 26.87 -25.41
CA THR A 718 24.00 27.49 -25.80
C THR A 718 23.97 29.02 -25.87
N ASN A 719 22.78 29.64 -25.89
CA ASN A 719 22.63 31.10 -25.98
C ASN A 719 22.03 31.74 -24.72
N ALA A 720 21.36 30.97 -23.86
CA ALA A 720 20.88 31.43 -22.56
C ALA A 720 21.96 31.19 -21.50
N GLY A 721 22.55 32.27 -20.97
CA GLY A 721 23.44 32.16 -19.80
C GLY A 721 22.69 31.65 -18.57
N ILE A 722 23.45 31.26 -17.52
CA ILE A 722 22.91 30.82 -16.24
C ILE A 722 23.63 31.60 -15.14
N ASN A 723 22.90 32.06 -14.12
CA ASN A 723 23.56 32.50 -12.89
C ASN A 723 23.76 31.30 -11.96
N SER A 724 24.98 30.78 -11.86
CA SER A 724 25.29 29.65 -10.97
C SER A 724 25.47 30.04 -9.50
N LEU A 725 25.64 31.32 -9.18
CA LEU A 725 25.89 31.80 -7.80
C LEU A 725 24.63 31.80 -6.91
N ILE A 726 23.45 31.79 -7.53
CA ILE A 726 22.13 31.78 -6.87
C ILE A 726 21.56 30.37 -6.67
N LEU A 727 22.22 29.34 -7.19
CA LEU A 727 21.86 27.95 -6.94
C LEU A 727 22.43 27.50 -5.58
N PRO A 728 21.67 26.77 -4.74
CA PRO A 728 22.22 26.17 -3.53
C PRO A 728 23.41 25.24 -3.82
N LYS A 729 24.44 25.28 -2.95
CA LYS A 729 25.66 24.47 -3.09
C LYS A 729 25.36 22.96 -3.21
N PHE A 730 24.30 22.48 -2.56
CA PHE A 730 23.84 21.09 -2.66
C PHE A 730 23.42 20.75 -4.10
N ASP A 731 22.60 21.59 -4.72
CA ASP A 731 22.08 21.36 -6.06
C ASP A 731 23.22 21.42 -7.09
N ILE A 732 24.14 22.39 -6.96
CA ILE A 732 25.37 22.47 -7.77
C ILE A 732 26.16 21.15 -7.70
N LYS A 733 26.35 20.57 -6.51
CA LYS A 733 27.04 19.27 -6.34
C LYS A 733 26.27 18.12 -7.00
N ARG A 734 24.93 18.13 -6.95
CA ARG A 734 24.06 17.12 -7.59
C ARG A 734 24.22 17.12 -9.11
N PHE A 735 24.23 18.30 -9.73
CA PHE A 735 24.39 18.46 -11.18
C PHE A 735 25.75 17.98 -11.71
N VAL A 736 26.82 18.00 -10.90
CA VAL A 736 28.17 17.60 -11.33
C VAL A 736 28.37 16.07 -11.38
N LYS A 737 27.51 15.27 -10.73
CA LYS A 737 27.82 13.85 -10.45
C LYS A 737 27.13 12.82 -11.38
N THR A 738 26.07 13.19 -12.09
CA THR A 738 25.25 12.26 -12.90
C THR A 738 25.72 12.14 -14.35
N GLY A 739 26.79 11.37 -14.54
CA GLY A 739 27.29 10.98 -15.88
C GLY A 739 26.32 10.09 -16.71
N ASN A 740 25.21 9.64 -16.11
CA ASN A 740 24.10 8.95 -16.77
C ASN A 740 22.77 9.44 -16.17
N GLY A 741 21.78 9.76 -17.02
CA GLY A 741 20.34 9.71 -16.68
C GLY A 741 19.82 10.62 -15.56
N ASN A 742 19.64 11.91 -15.88
CA ASN A 742 18.62 12.88 -15.39
C ASN A 742 17.86 12.63 -14.05
N PRO A 743 17.84 13.65 -13.16
CA PRO A 743 16.70 13.85 -12.26
C PRO A 743 16.22 15.31 -12.14
N GLY A 744 15.64 15.87 -13.22
CA GLY A 744 14.71 17.01 -13.17
C GLY A 744 15.30 18.42 -12.94
N ALA A 745 14.67 19.42 -13.56
CA ALA A 745 15.04 20.84 -13.48
C ALA A 745 16.51 21.13 -13.86
N TYR A 746 16.77 20.95 -15.17
CA TYR A 746 18.02 21.15 -15.92
C TYR A 746 19.14 20.12 -15.75
N TYR A 747 19.33 19.33 -16.80
CA TYR A 747 20.61 18.70 -17.12
C TYR A 747 21.50 19.72 -17.83
N PHE A 748 22.32 20.47 -17.08
CA PHE A 748 23.32 21.36 -17.69
C PHE A 748 24.57 20.57 -18.07
N ASN A 749 24.91 20.59 -19.36
CA ASN A 749 26.12 19.96 -19.90
C ASN A 749 27.34 20.41 -19.09
N GLY A 750 28.18 19.47 -18.63
CA GLY A 750 29.18 19.64 -17.58
C GLY A 750 30.35 20.60 -17.88
N VAL A 751 30.05 21.88 -18.09
CA VAL A 751 31.02 22.97 -18.20
C VAL A 751 31.20 23.59 -16.81
N VAL A 752 32.39 23.40 -16.24
CA VAL A 752 32.81 24.11 -15.02
C VAL A 752 32.78 25.61 -15.30
N GLY A 753 31.94 26.35 -14.56
CA GLY A 753 31.77 27.79 -14.76
C GLY A 753 33.09 28.54 -14.56
N THR A 754 33.67 29.05 -15.64
CA THR A 754 34.88 29.88 -15.59
C THR A 754 34.53 31.30 -15.14
N ASN A 755 34.99 31.67 -13.95
CA ASN A 755 35.18 33.03 -13.43
C ASN A 755 34.43 34.17 -14.19
N GLN A 756 33.10 34.29 -14.00
CA GLN A 756 32.40 35.53 -14.29
C GLN A 756 32.30 36.39 -13.04
N VAL A 757 32.63 37.67 -13.18
CA VAL A 757 32.60 38.67 -12.10
C VAL A 757 31.14 39.05 -11.82
N ALA A 758 30.80 39.14 -10.54
CA ALA A 758 29.43 39.22 -10.06
C ALA A 758 28.73 40.57 -10.32
N ILE A 759 27.40 40.51 -10.43
CA ILE A 759 26.51 41.53 -9.89
C ILE A 759 25.82 40.86 -8.70
N GLU A 760 25.92 41.48 -7.52
CA GLU A 760 25.62 40.83 -6.24
C GLU A 760 24.12 40.60 -6.02
N TYR A 761 23.73 39.35 -5.74
CA TYR A 761 22.40 39.05 -5.20
C TYR A 761 22.44 39.21 -3.68
N ALA A 762 22.05 40.40 -3.20
CA ALA A 762 21.87 40.69 -1.77
C ALA A 762 20.56 40.10 -1.21
N GLY A 763 20.24 38.86 -1.57
CA GLY A 763 19.07 38.15 -1.02
C GLY A 763 19.21 37.99 0.49
N ILE A 764 18.19 38.44 1.23
CA ILE A 764 18.21 38.45 2.70
C ILE A 764 18.15 37.01 3.22
N TYR A 765 19.34 36.45 3.47
CA TYR A 765 19.53 35.18 4.14
C TYR A 765 19.52 35.39 5.67
N THR A 766 19.20 34.32 6.43
CA THR A 766 19.08 34.27 7.92
C THR A 766 17.91 35.10 8.52
N PRO A 767 17.28 34.65 9.64
CA PRO A 767 17.89 33.98 10.80
C PRO A 767 18.08 32.47 10.68
N THR A 768 19.36 32.08 10.78
CA THR A 768 19.91 30.77 11.18
C THR A 768 19.21 29.51 10.64
N ASN A 769 19.44 29.22 9.36
CA ASN A 769 19.63 27.84 8.93
C ASN A 769 21.11 27.51 9.21
N SER A 770 21.39 26.61 10.16
CA SER A 770 22.76 26.15 10.42
C SER A 770 22.94 24.77 9.81
N ASN A 771 23.76 24.69 8.76
CA ASN A 771 24.13 23.43 8.13
C ASN A 771 25.25 22.79 8.95
N PHE A 772 24.97 21.69 9.65
CA PHE A 772 25.97 21.00 10.45
C PHE A 772 26.74 19.94 9.65
N GLN A 773 27.99 19.71 10.05
CA GLN A 773 28.86 18.60 9.66
C GLN A 773 29.16 17.73 10.89
N GLU A 774 29.71 16.53 10.67
CA GLU A 774 30.04 15.55 11.73
C GLU A 774 31.06 16.05 12.80
N THR A 775 31.61 17.27 12.64
CA THR A 775 32.64 17.85 13.51
C THR A 775 32.18 19.04 14.37
N ASP A 776 30.90 19.42 14.32
CA ASP A 776 30.40 20.66 14.95
C ASP A 776 30.09 20.49 16.44
N LEU A 777 31.14 20.59 17.27
CA LEU A 777 31.12 20.19 18.67
C LEU A 777 30.45 21.18 19.66
N ASN A 778 30.16 22.44 19.29
CA ASN A 778 29.59 23.45 20.20
C ASN A 778 28.72 24.47 19.48
N TYR A 779 27.56 24.82 20.06
CA TYR A 779 26.67 25.89 19.57
C TYR A 779 26.38 26.94 20.66
N ILE A 780 26.39 28.22 20.27
CA ILE A 780 26.20 29.38 21.16
C ILE A 780 25.01 30.20 20.66
N VAL A 781 24.01 30.42 21.52
CA VAL A 781 22.79 31.14 21.16
C VAL A 781 22.68 32.47 21.91
N ASN A 782 22.42 33.54 21.16
CA ASN A 782 22.33 34.92 21.67
C ASN A 782 20.92 35.35 22.15
N SER A 783 19.85 34.64 21.78
CA SER A 783 18.48 34.90 22.25
C SER A 783 17.54 33.72 21.98
N ALA A 784 16.35 33.71 22.59
CA ALA A 784 15.36 32.63 22.51
C ALA A 784 14.64 32.50 21.14
N ALA A 785 15.36 32.66 20.03
CA ALA A 785 14.85 32.52 18.68
C ALA A 785 14.68 31.03 18.29
N LEU A 786 13.52 30.70 17.69
CA LEU A 786 13.27 29.39 17.11
C LEU A 786 14.27 29.14 15.96
N THR A 787 15.23 28.24 16.19
CA THR A 787 16.28 27.93 15.23
C THR A 787 15.86 26.68 14.43
N LEU A 788 15.94 26.76 13.09
CA LEU A 788 15.75 25.62 12.19
C LEU A 788 17.12 25.00 11.89
N LEU A 789 17.25 23.71 12.14
CA LEU A 789 18.49 22.97 11.96
C LEU A 789 18.25 21.76 11.06
N SER A 790 19.21 21.49 10.17
CA SER A 790 19.16 20.45 9.15
C SER A 790 20.54 19.79 9.02
N VAL A 791 20.59 18.50 8.71
CA VAL A 791 21.85 17.87 8.28
C VAL A 791 22.11 18.22 6.81
N ASP A 792 23.23 18.88 6.49
CA ASP A 792 23.63 19.16 5.09
C ASP A 792 24.60 18.08 4.60
N LYS A 793 24.05 16.88 4.38
CA LYS A 793 24.80 15.71 3.91
C LYS A 793 24.19 15.19 2.61
N TYR A 794 25.03 15.10 1.58
CA TYR A 794 24.62 14.81 0.22
C TYR A 794 23.93 13.43 0.09
N ASP A 795 22.70 13.42 -0.46
CA ASP A 795 21.80 12.27 -0.58
C ASP A 795 21.40 11.55 0.74
N ASP A 796 21.73 12.10 1.91
CA ASP A 796 21.47 11.47 3.21
C ASP A 796 20.27 12.09 3.96
N TYR A 797 19.08 11.60 3.63
CA TYR A 797 17.80 11.97 4.24
C TYR A 797 17.49 11.11 5.48
N GLY A 798 18.51 10.51 6.09
CA GLY A 798 18.34 9.64 7.26
C GLY A 798 17.66 10.36 8.42
N LEU A 799 17.11 9.56 9.33
CA LEU A 799 16.57 10.08 10.58
C LEU A 799 17.71 10.27 11.59
N TYR A 800 17.73 11.42 12.26
CA TYR A 800 18.73 11.75 13.25
C TYR A 800 18.11 12.07 14.61
N LYS A 801 18.79 11.62 15.67
CA LYS A 801 18.60 12.06 17.06
C LYS A 801 19.57 13.21 17.34
N TRP A 802 19.02 14.37 17.66
CA TRP A 802 19.77 15.56 18.03
C TRP A 802 19.66 15.73 19.54
N THR A 803 20.80 15.85 20.23
CA THR A 803 20.83 16.05 21.69
C THR A 803 21.65 17.31 22.00
N PHE A 804 21.01 18.28 22.65
CA PHE A 804 21.62 19.54 23.07
C PHE A 804 21.82 19.52 24.59
N SER A 805 23.07 19.37 25.04
CA SER A 805 23.43 19.26 26.46
C SER A 805 24.06 20.55 26.98
N SER A 806 23.63 21.01 28.15
CA SER A 806 24.24 22.14 28.87
C SER A 806 24.39 21.83 30.35
N ALA A 807 25.54 22.19 30.93
CA ALA A 807 25.78 22.03 32.35
C ALA A 807 24.67 22.68 33.20
N GLY A 808 24.12 21.93 34.16
CA GLY A 808 23.06 22.41 35.06
C GLY A 808 21.69 22.61 34.39
N SER A 809 21.38 21.92 33.28
CA SER A 809 20.05 21.91 32.69
C SER A 809 19.74 20.54 32.08
N PRO A 810 18.45 20.15 31.93
CA PRO A 810 18.07 18.98 31.16
C PRO A 810 18.56 19.08 29.72
N ASP A 811 18.86 17.95 29.10
CA ASP A 811 19.12 17.90 27.67
C ASP A 811 17.84 18.26 26.90
N ILE A 812 18.01 18.80 25.69
CA ILE A 812 16.91 18.99 24.75
C ILE A 812 17.12 17.99 23.62
N VAL A 813 16.15 17.10 23.41
CA VAL A 813 16.17 16.11 22.33
C VAL A 813 15.21 16.52 21.22
N ALA A 814 15.65 16.35 19.97
CA ALA A 814 14.82 16.48 18.78
C ALA A 814 15.11 15.34 17.80
N ILE A 815 14.09 14.94 17.03
CA ILE A 815 14.18 13.80 16.10
C ILE A 815 13.65 14.21 14.73
N GLY A 816 14.48 14.01 13.71
CA GLY A 816 14.20 14.45 12.35
C GLY A 816 15.46 14.64 11.52
N HIS A 817 15.28 14.66 10.19
CA HIS A 817 16.26 15.27 9.28
C HIS A 817 16.32 16.79 9.50
N ASP A 818 15.15 17.39 9.70
CA ASP A 818 14.95 18.79 10.05
C ASP A 818 14.30 18.90 11.44
N ILE A 819 14.80 19.83 12.25
CA ILE A 819 14.28 20.08 13.60
C ILE A 819 14.10 21.57 13.84
N SER A 820 13.13 21.94 14.69
CA SER A 820 13.20 23.22 15.39
C SER A 820 13.65 23.01 16.83
N VAL A 821 14.53 23.89 17.28
CA VAL A 821 14.95 23.96 18.68
C VAL A 821 14.85 25.39 19.19
N ALA A 822 14.37 25.53 20.42
CA ALA A 822 14.40 26.78 21.18
C ALA A 822 15.38 26.60 22.33
N LEU A 823 16.61 27.05 22.14
CA LEU A 823 17.67 26.97 23.15
C LEU A 823 17.63 28.18 24.08
N PHE A 824 17.79 27.94 25.38
CA PHE A 824 17.66 28.96 26.40
C PHE A 824 19.00 29.63 26.72
N SER A 825 18.97 30.95 26.95
CA SER A 825 20.04 31.71 27.62
C SER A 825 20.07 31.45 29.13
N ASN A 826 21.15 31.83 29.80
CA ASN A 826 21.18 31.90 31.25
C ASN A 826 20.41 33.15 31.71
N ASN A 827 19.30 32.93 32.41
CA ASN A 827 18.40 33.98 32.90
C ASN A 827 18.40 34.00 34.45
N ASN A 828 18.06 35.15 35.05
CA ASN A 828 17.89 35.27 36.49
C ASN A 828 16.53 34.71 36.95
N SER A 829 16.27 34.72 38.27
CA SER A 829 15.00 34.29 38.87
C SER A 829 13.76 35.02 38.35
N ASN A 830 13.95 36.19 37.72
CA ASN A 830 12.89 37.04 37.19
C ASN A 830 12.76 36.88 35.65
N GLY A 831 13.41 35.87 35.05
CA GLY A 831 13.39 35.60 33.62
C GLY A 831 14.21 36.57 32.77
N THR A 832 14.95 37.51 33.37
CA THR A 832 15.81 38.45 32.63
C THR A 832 17.09 37.76 32.17
N TYR A 833 17.48 37.96 30.91
CA TYR A 833 18.76 37.52 30.35
C TYR A 833 19.95 38.01 31.21
N ILE A 834 20.86 37.09 31.53
CA ILE A 834 22.17 37.38 32.15
C ILE A 834 23.29 37.18 31.12
N ALA A 835 23.32 36.01 30.49
CA ALA A 835 24.41 35.59 29.62
C ALA A 835 23.97 34.50 28.64
N ASN A 836 24.73 34.35 27.54
CA ASN A 836 24.61 33.20 26.66
C ASN A 836 24.84 31.89 27.41
N ARG A 837 24.23 30.83 26.88
CA ARG A 837 24.46 29.45 27.30
C ARG A 837 25.11 28.70 26.13
N SER A 838 26.11 27.91 26.43
CA SER A 838 26.74 27.02 25.45
C SER A 838 26.07 25.65 25.53
N TYR A 839 25.74 25.07 24.39
CA TYR A 839 25.25 23.70 24.30
C TYR A 839 26.25 22.85 23.53
N ALA A 840 26.62 21.71 24.09
CA ALA A 840 27.24 20.63 23.34
C ALA A 840 26.15 19.98 22.48
N LEU A 841 26.42 19.80 21.19
CA LEU A 841 25.51 19.16 20.25
C LEU A 841 26.05 17.77 19.89
N ASN A 842 25.24 16.74 20.12
CA ASN A 842 25.45 15.41 19.58
C ASN A 842 24.38 15.11 18.50
N ILE A 843 24.81 14.55 17.36
CA ILE A 843 23.93 14.14 16.26
C ILE A 843 24.21 12.66 15.99
N GLU A 844 23.22 11.81 16.22
CA GLU A 844 23.29 10.36 16.01
C GLU A 844 22.31 9.94 14.91
N LYS A 845 22.72 9.03 14.03
CA LYS A 845 21.85 8.49 12.97
C LYS A 845 21.13 7.23 13.47
N ILE A 846 19.83 7.14 13.22
CA ILE A 846 18.90 6.09 13.68
C ILE A 846 18.75 4.95 12.64
#